data_AF-A0A1G2VCN0-F1
#
_entry.id   AF-A0A1G2VCN0-F1
#
_cell.length_a   1.000
_cell.length_b   1.000
_cell.length_c   1.000
_cell.angle_alpha   90.00
_cell.angle_beta   90.00
_cell.angle_gamma   90.00
#
_symmetry.space_group_name_H-M   'P 1'
#
loop_
_entity.id
_entity.type
_entity.pdbx_description
1 polymer ?
#
loop_
_entity_poly.entity_id
_entity_poly.type
_entity_poly.pdbx_seq_one_letter_code
_entity_poly.pdbx_strand_id
1 'polypeptide(L)'
;MCGIIGYIGNKKVVPVLLEGLKALEYRGYDSAGIAVLVNGKAHIVKKAGKVANLTRASLPMKRNATVGIGHCLAPDTMIYCADGQLTPVSELEDGTLVLALNQESKKLEPRRAQILRHKNTYPLITIRTPSGHISVTQNHQLIIADNFNFVKRRAAELKKGDLLVVAKRIPAIIGKKMQFMPVRIKRYYRLTSAGHQFILNHLKQKVLSIPTFSSYAKLSSTSYADHIVRNDRRIREDQLYKLQHYFGPSFHSNYMIPEHSVHGNFINIPTESSPNLMRILGILVGDGSIRLQTTRVKDLDWPYLEKFQSLFEQIFGLRGVIRTQNDTRALMFEICSRVFYRWYMVNVKSRFNDFIRDVGTLPHDELASFIGGVYDAEGCVALKSKQLCIGMTDERLIRSVHGWLLRFGIVASIQRQQKKQYGWKDAWCLTISNYEGVQAFSKNIGLLSAQKTAKLQQLITALESRKAHFSTKVLPVTKSFLKKYVETADQSLIKGQLPRGSGFASRPIIEKMLANLEDTLGNGFHDCELVKKVESYLNGHIAFQQIIEINGASQNNNEGFVYDLEVENHHNFIANGLLSNNSRWATHGKVTDTNAHPHWGKTTRVTLVHNGIIENYAQIKAFLAKQGSVFRSETDTEVLAHLIDHFYTEGVALENAVAKALNKARGAYAVVVISEQEPDKIVLARLSSPLLIGIGKKEMIVASDASALIKHTKRIVYLEDGEMAVVRQNDYTVYTIADFENSKKPRSVRKQVHEIDWDIEEAQKEGFEHFMLKEIMEEGRAVADSLRGRLDLEHNRVVLGGLANVADQLASIKRLIITACGTASYAGLFGSYVIEEIAGIPVELHIGSELRTREAVFEKGTAVLAISQSGETIDTLEAVRRAKRAGLLTLGIVNVVGSTIARETDAGVYNHVGPEIAVASTKAYVSQLTILTLIALYIAQLRGKQHDYATIMKHIEALPRQIEKILRQKGAIQKRAQNYSKFRNFFYIGRKYNVATAYEGAIKLKEISYIHAEAYPAGEMKHGPIALLDKSLPTVVIAPNDS
;
A
#
# COMPACT_ATOMS: atom_id res chain seq x y z
N MET A 1 -1.81 -14.00 -3.52
CA MET A 1 -1.56 -15.39 -3.07
C MET A 1 -0.09 -15.68 -3.30
N CYS A 2 0.59 -16.43 -2.44
CA CYS A 2 2.01 -16.75 -2.64
C CYS A 2 2.19 -17.56 -3.95
N GLY A 3 3.34 -17.42 -4.61
CA GLY A 3 3.61 -18.14 -5.86
C GLY A 3 4.44 -19.40 -5.62
N ILE A 4 3.84 -20.59 -5.69
CA ILE A 4 4.59 -21.85 -5.74
C ILE A 4 5.06 -22.13 -7.17
N ILE A 5 6.31 -22.56 -7.29
CA ILE A 5 6.87 -23.23 -8.45
C ILE A 5 7.61 -24.50 -7.99
N GLY A 6 7.63 -25.53 -8.83
CA GLY A 6 8.43 -26.75 -8.72
C GLY A 6 8.77 -27.31 -10.09
N TYR A 7 9.88 -28.04 -10.22
CA TYR A 7 10.36 -28.55 -11.50
C TYR A 7 11.13 -29.85 -11.32
N ILE A 8 10.90 -30.82 -12.22
CA ILE A 8 11.73 -32.03 -12.41
C ILE A 8 11.86 -32.32 -13.91
N GLY A 9 13.08 -32.38 -14.43
CA GLY A 9 13.28 -32.56 -15.88
C GLY A 9 14.73 -32.66 -16.34
N ASN A 10 14.97 -32.39 -17.62
CA ASN A 10 16.31 -32.43 -18.23
C ASN A 10 17.04 -31.07 -18.25
N LYS A 11 16.34 -29.95 -17.98
CA LYS A 11 16.95 -28.61 -17.95
C LYS A 11 17.62 -28.32 -16.60
N LYS A 12 18.53 -27.34 -16.61
CA LYS A 12 19.04 -26.75 -15.35
C LYS A 12 17.88 -26.08 -14.61
N VAL A 13 17.64 -26.49 -13.38
CA VAL A 13 16.42 -26.12 -12.64
C VAL A 13 16.39 -24.65 -12.17
N VAL A 14 17.54 -24.07 -11.79
CA VAL A 14 17.58 -22.71 -11.20
C VAL A 14 16.98 -21.62 -12.12
N PRO A 15 17.31 -21.54 -13.43
CA PRO A 15 16.62 -20.65 -14.36
C PRO A 15 15.10 -20.85 -14.40
N VAL A 16 14.63 -22.10 -14.45
CA VAL A 16 13.19 -22.43 -14.54
C VAL A 16 12.43 -21.97 -13.29
N LEU A 17 12.99 -22.21 -12.09
CA LEU A 17 12.37 -21.73 -10.85
C LEU A 17 12.37 -20.19 -10.78
N LEU A 18 13.45 -19.53 -11.18
CA LEU A 18 13.51 -18.06 -11.20
C LEU A 18 12.56 -17.45 -12.24
N GLU A 19 12.35 -18.11 -13.38
CA GLU A 19 11.40 -17.69 -14.41
C GLU A 19 9.96 -17.92 -13.96
N GLY A 20 9.64 -19.07 -13.38
CA GLY A 20 8.34 -19.35 -12.77
C GLY A 20 8.01 -18.37 -11.64
N LEU A 21 8.95 -18.06 -10.74
CA LEU A 21 8.77 -17.04 -9.69
C LEU A 21 8.57 -15.62 -10.25
N LYS A 22 9.17 -15.28 -11.40
CA LYS A 22 8.97 -13.99 -12.10
C LYS A 22 7.66 -13.93 -12.88
N ALA A 23 7.22 -15.04 -13.46
CA ALA A 23 5.84 -15.16 -13.95
C ALA A 23 4.84 -15.09 -12.79
N LEU A 24 5.27 -15.52 -11.60
CA LEU A 24 4.68 -15.24 -10.29
C LEU A 24 4.45 -13.74 -10.05
N GLU A 25 5.46 -12.88 -10.33
CA GLU A 25 5.71 -11.56 -9.66
C GLU A 25 4.55 -10.53 -9.62
N TYR A 26 3.44 -10.75 -10.33
CA TYR A 26 2.23 -9.92 -10.26
C TYR A 26 1.40 -10.06 -8.98
N ARG A 27 1.49 -11.16 -8.21
CA ARG A 27 0.66 -11.39 -6.99
C ARG A 27 1.21 -10.82 -5.65
N GLY A 28 2.27 -10.00 -5.69
CA GLY A 28 2.82 -9.19 -4.57
C GLY A 28 3.82 -9.90 -3.64
N TYR A 29 5.09 -9.45 -3.58
CA TYR A 29 6.25 -10.28 -3.14
C TYR A 29 7.37 -9.68 -2.26
N ASP A 30 7.66 -10.39 -1.14
CA ASP A 30 8.36 -9.99 0.11
C ASP A 30 9.60 -10.78 0.49
N SER A 31 9.68 -11.99 -0.04
CA SER A 31 10.76 -12.93 0.15
C SER A 31 10.76 -13.79 -1.08
N ALA A 32 11.88 -14.41 -1.40
CA ALA A 32 12.00 -15.36 -2.49
C ALA A 32 13.03 -16.39 -2.06
N GLY A 33 12.67 -17.66 -2.16
CA GLY A 33 13.59 -18.76 -1.93
C GLY A 33 13.40 -19.88 -2.93
N ILE A 34 14.48 -20.63 -3.15
CA ILE A 34 14.45 -21.91 -3.86
C ILE A 34 15.24 -22.99 -3.11
N ALA A 35 14.83 -24.24 -3.29
CA ALA A 35 15.62 -25.42 -2.95
C ALA A 35 15.84 -26.23 -4.23
N VAL A 36 17.06 -26.74 -4.42
CA VAL A 36 17.43 -27.55 -5.59
C VAL A 36 18.30 -28.73 -5.18
N LEU A 37 18.11 -29.89 -5.82
CA LEU A 37 18.92 -31.08 -5.57
C LEU A 37 20.16 -31.08 -6.49
N VAL A 38 21.36 -31.09 -5.90
CA VAL A 38 22.64 -31.34 -6.61
C VAL A 38 23.23 -32.63 -6.06
N ASN A 39 23.50 -33.61 -6.93
CA ASN A 39 24.10 -34.90 -6.56
C ASN A 39 23.36 -35.56 -5.37
N GLY A 40 22.02 -35.51 -5.38
CA GLY A 40 21.15 -36.02 -4.31
C GLY A 40 21.00 -35.13 -3.07
N LYS A 41 21.77 -34.05 -2.90
CA LYS A 41 21.73 -33.20 -1.70
C LYS A 41 21.00 -31.87 -1.96
N ALA A 42 20.21 -31.42 -0.99
CA ALA A 42 19.43 -30.20 -1.10
C ALA A 42 20.29 -28.96 -0.83
N HIS A 43 20.30 -28.04 -1.79
CA HIS A 43 20.84 -26.70 -1.63
C HIS A 43 19.71 -25.67 -1.62
N ILE A 44 19.56 -24.99 -0.48
CA ILE A 44 18.47 -24.06 -0.21
C ILE A 44 19.05 -22.65 -0.15
N VAL A 45 18.49 -21.72 -0.94
CA VAL A 45 18.84 -20.30 -0.91
C VAL A 45 17.55 -19.52 -0.79
N LYS A 46 17.43 -18.68 0.25
CA LYS A 46 16.24 -17.88 0.53
C LYS A 46 16.62 -16.49 1.01
N LYS A 47 15.82 -15.50 0.61
CA LYS A 47 16.06 -14.06 0.84
C LYS A 47 14.77 -13.30 1.11
N ALA A 48 14.83 -12.27 1.95
CA ALA A 48 13.82 -11.22 1.99
C ALA A 48 13.87 -10.29 0.75
N GLY A 49 12.76 -9.64 0.45
CA GLY A 49 12.46 -8.82 -0.72
C GLY A 49 12.07 -9.62 -1.98
N LYS A 50 12.01 -8.90 -3.11
CA LYS A 50 11.57 -9.38 -4.43
C LYS A 50 12.46 -10.50 -5.00
N VAL A 51 12.04 -11.18 -6.07
CA VAL A 51 12.81 -12.27 -6.72
C VAL A 51 14.16 -11.76 -7.26
N ALA A 52 14.27 -10.47 -7.53
CA ALA A 52 15.54 -9.79 -7.81
C ALA A 52 16.60 -9.92 -6.69
N ASN A 53 16.21 -9.99 -5.41
CA ASN A 53 17.14 -10.19 -4.30
C ASN A 53 17.67 -11.64 -4.26
N LEU A 54 16.80 -12.63 -4.47
CA LEU A 54 17.20 -14.02 -4.66
C LEU A 54 18.15 -14.18 -5.86
N THR A 55 17.86 -13.50 -6.97
CA THR A 55 18.70 -13.49 -8.19
C THR A 55 20.11 -12.92 -7.94
N ARG A 56 20.29 -12.06 -6.93
CA ARG A 56 21.60 -11.50 -6.52
C ARG A 56 22.35 -12.34 -5.49
N ALA A 57 21.71 -13.35 -4.89
CA ALA A 57 22.36 -14.26 -3.96
C ALA A 57 23.28 -15.25 -4.70
N SER A 58 24.15 -15.94 -3.96
CA SER A 58 25.08 -16.96 -4.48
C SER A 58 24.37 -18.25 -4.91
N LEU A 59 23.49 -18.16 -5.90
CA LEU A 59 22.73 -19.28 -6.45
C LEU A 59 23.65 -20.31 -7.14
N PRO A 60 23.33 -21.62 -7.07
CA PRO A 60 24.16 -22.68 -7.64
C PRO A 60 24.04 -22.80 -9.17
N MET A 61 23.97 -21.68 -9.92
CA MET A 61 23.70 -21.64 -11.36
C MET A 61 24.71 -22.41 -12.23
N LYS A 62 25.94 -22.64 -11.73
CA LYS A 62 26.97 -23.46 -12.38
C LYS A 62 26.85 -24.97 -12.11
N ARG A 63 26.02 -25.41 -11.17
CA ARG A 63 25.85 -26.83 -10.80
C ARG A 63 24.75 -27.49 -11.65
N ASN A 64 24.94 -28.76 -11.99
CA ASN A 64 23.94 -29.55 -12.72
C ASN A 64 22.88 -30.08 -11.74
N ALA A 65 21.87 -29.24 -11.45
CA ALA A 65 20.65 -29.61 -10.75
C ALA A 65 19.47 -29.64 -11.70
N THR A 66 18.59 -30.63 -11.55
CA THR A 66 17.42 -30.91 -12.39
C THR A 66 16.09 -30.92 -11.63
N VAL A 67 16.11 -30.78 -10.30
CA VAL A 67 14.94 -30.87 -9.41
C VAL A 67 14.93 -29.73 -8.38
N GLY A 68 13.77 -29.10 -8.11
CA GLY A 68 13.65 -28.02 -7.11
C GLY A 68 12.29 -27.29 -7.01
N ILE A 69 12.16 -26.33 -6.08
CA ILE A 69 10.89 -25.63 -5.65
C ILE A 69 11.11 -24.17 -5.13
N GLY A 70 10.08 -23.28 -5.04
CA GLY A 70 10.17 -21.88 -4.49
C GLY A 70 8.85 -21.10 -4.12
N HIS A 71 8.92 -19.88 -3.49
CA HIS A 71 7.77 -19.14 -2.82
C HIS A 71 8.00 -17.63 -2.35
N CYS A 72 6.94 -16.75 -2.16
CA CYS A 72 7.00 -15.25 -1.86
C CYS A 72 5.72 -14.51 -1.18
N LEU A 73 5.76 -13.25 -0.58
CA LEU A 73 4.64 -12.55 0.25
C LEU A 73 4.41 -10.92 0.25
N ALA A 74 3.66 -10.10 1.08
CA ALA A 74 3.37 -8.58 0.86
C ALA A 74 3.29 -7.48 2.07
N PRO A 75 3.11 -6.10 1.92
CA PRO A 75 3.53 -4.97 2.89
C PRO A 75 2.57 -3.91 3.64
N ASP A 76 2.84 -2.56 3.67
CA ASP A 76 3.25 -1.52 4.73
C ASP A 76 2.34 -0.86 5.89
N THR A 77 2.94 -0.03 6.83
CA THR A 77 2.35 0.93 7.88
C THR A 77 3.43 1.82 8.63
N MET A 78 3.16 2.84 9.50
CA MET A 78 4.17 3.75 10.20
C MET A 78 4.35 3.61 11.75
N ILE A 79 5.59 3.73 12.28
CA ILE A 79 5.99 3.55 13.71
C ILE A 79 7.00 4.62 14.21
N TYR A 80 7.05 4.87 15.54
CA TYR A 80 8.03 5.75 16.21
C TYR A 80 9.22 4.99 16.81
N CYS A 81 10.42 5.33 16.36
CA CYS A 81 11.69 4.87 16.93
C CYS A 81 12.14 5.77 18.12
N ALA A 82 12.93 5.21 19.03
CA ALA A 82 13.40 5.91 20.23
C ALA A 82 14.50 6.96 19.97
N ASP A 83 15.11 6.93 18.79
CA ASP A 83 16.05 7.95 18.28
C ASP A 83 15.35 9.13 17.59
N GLY A 84 14.01 9.09 17.48
CA GLY A 84 13.19 10.13 16.88
C GLY A 84 12.81 9.89 15.42
N GLN A 85 13.29 8.82 14.79
CA GLN A 85 12.82 8.45 13.45
C GLN A 85 11.32 8.08 13.46
N LEU A 86 10.66 8.43 12.36
CA LEU A 86 9.34 7.94 11.99
C LEU A 86 9.51 7.08 10.76
N THR A 87 9.48 5.77 10.96
CA THR A 87 9.88 4.76 9.97
C THR A 87 8.72 3.81 9.73
N PRO A 88 8.46 3.42 8.46
CA PRO A 88 7.47 2.38 8.19
C PRO A 88 7.81 1.06 8.90
N VAL A 89 6.81 0.34 9.40
CA VAL A 89 6.95 -1.02 9.97
C VAL A 89 7.44 -2.05 8.94
N SER A 90 7.25 -1.75 7.65
CA SER A 90 7.86 -2.44 6.51
C SER A 90 9.35 -2.12 6.32
N GLU A 91 9.81 -0.97 6.82
CA GLU A 91 11.20 -0.48 6.79
C GLU A 91 11.89 -0.65 8.19
N LEU A 92 11.25 -1.28 9.19
CA LEU A 92 11.83 -1.52 10.52
C LEU A 92 12.66 -2.81 10.58
N GLU A 93 13.81 -2.73 11.25
CA GLU A 93 14.70 -3.87 11.50
C GLU A 93 14.51 -4.47 12.91
N ASP A 94 14.67 -5.78 13.05
CA ASP A 94 14.60 -6.50 14.32
C ASP A 94 15.60 -5.93 15.34
N GLY A 95 15.15 -5.68 16.57
CA GLY A 95 15.96 -5.09 17.64
C GLY A 95 16.03 -3.56 17.64
N THR A 96 15.39 -2.89 16.67
CA THR A 96 15.18 -1.43 16.68
C THR A 96 14.54 -0.99 18.00
N LEU A 97 15.05 0.08 18.61
CA LEU A 97 14.43 0.67 19.79
C LEU A 97 13.20 1.48 19.40
N VAL A 98 12.04 1.13 19.93
CA VAL A 98 10.77 1.88 19.82
C VAL A 98 10.39 2.48 21.17
N LEU A 99 9.44 3.42 21.15
CA LEU A 99 8.91 4.04 22.37
C LEU A 99 7.70 3.26 22.89
N ALA A 100 7.85 2.68 24.07
CA ALA A 100 6.84 1.89 24.77
C ALA A 100 6.40 2.56 26.08
N LEU A 101 5.12 2.51 26.41
CA LEU A 101 4.59 2.94 27.70
C LEU A 101 4.95 1.93 28.79
N ASN A 102 5.72 2.38 29.78
CA ASN A 102 5.72 1.79 31.11
C ASN A 102 4.40 2.14 31.81
N GLN A 103 3.58 1.12 32.08
CA GLN A 103 2.24 1.29 32.65
C GLN A 103 2.26 1.71 34.13
N GLU A 104 3.34 1.46 34.87
CA GLU A 104 3.49 1.93 36.26
C GLU A 104 3.88 3.41 36.27
N SER A 105 5.01 3.74 35.65
CA SER A 105 5.58 5.10 35.68
C SER A 105 4.80 6.12 34.82
N LYS A 106 3.88 5.65 33.97
CA LYS A 106 3.13 6.42 32.97
C LYS A 106 4.03 7.13 31.93
N LYS A 107 5.29 6.74 31.82
CA LYS A 107 6.29 7.33 30.92
C LYS A 107 6.53 6.43 29.71
N LEU A 108 6.82 7.05 28.57
CA LEU A 108 7.36 6.35 27.41
C LEU A 108 8.86 6.12 27.62
N GLU A 109 9.32 4.91 27.33
CA GLU A 109 10.70 4.45 27.51
C GLU A 109 11.18 3.72 26.24
N PRO A 110 12.48 3.76 25.91
CA PRO A 110 13.04 2.92 24.84
C PRO A 110 12.95 1.44 25.20
N ARG A 111 12.45 0.61 24.27
CA ARG A 111 12.47 -0.86 24.36
C ARG A 111 12.72 -1.47 22.98
N ARG A 112 13.37 -2.63 22.92
CA ARG A 112 13.62 -3.31 21.65
C ARG A 112 12.30 -3.87 21.09
N ALA A 113 12.02 -3.57 19.83
CA ALA A 113 10.94 -4.19 19.07
C ALA A 113 11.47 -5.39 18.28
N GLN A 114 10.66 -6.43 18.20
CA GLN A 114 10.78 -7.52 17.25
C GLN A 114 9.59 -7.44 16.28
N ILE A 115 9.85 -7.40 14.98
CA ILE A 115 8.81 -7.10 13.98
C ILE A 115 8.33 -8.40 13.33
N LEU A 116 7.15 -8.86 13.71
CA LEU A 116 6.42 -9.95 13.08
C LEU A 116 5.35 -9.40 12.13
N ARG A 117 5.02 -10.19 11.11
CA ARG A 117 4.34 -9.68 9.91
C ARG A 117 3.55 -10.80 9.27
N HIS A 118 2.23 -10.63 9.20
CA HIS A 118 1.32 -11.68 8.74
C HIS A 118 0.28 -11.14 7.75
N LYS A 119 -0.24 -12.03 6.90
CA LYS A 119 -1.23 -11.65 5.88
C LYS A 119 -2.52 -11.25 6.57
N ASN A 120 -3.09 -10.11 6.21
CA ASN A 120 -4.42 -9.80 6.70
C ASN A 120 -5.46 -10.78 6.12
N THR A 121 -6.23 -11.39 7.02
CA THR A 121 -7.33 -12.32 6.71
C THR A 121 -8.68 -11.83 7.22
N TYR A 122 -8.73 -10.69 7.92
CA TYR A 122 -9.94 -10.12 8.51
C TYR A 122 -10.15 -8.67 8.03
N PRO A 123 -11.40 -8.18 7.88
CA PRO A 123 -11.62 -6.78 7.52
C PRO A 123 -11.01 -5.83 8.55
N LEU A 124 -10.17 -4.88 8.10
CA LEU A 124 -9.57 -3.89 8.99
C LEU A 124 -10.65 -2.97 9.58
N ILE A 125 -10.58 -2.76 10.89
CA ILE A 125 -11.33 -1.71 11.59
C ILE A 125 -10.44 -0.47 11.64
N THR A 126 -10.98 0.67 11.23
CA THR A 126 -10.30 1.97 11.41
C THR A 126 -10.90 2.68 12.61
N ILE A 127 -10.07 2.92 13.62
CA ILE A 127 -10.47 3.57 14.87
C ILE A 127 -9.89 4.99 14.90
N ARG A 128 -10.74 5.98 15.18
CA ARG A 128 -10.40 7.40 15.07
C ARG A 128 -10.61 8.15 16.40
N THR A 129 -9.59 8.89 16.79
CA THR A 129 -9.57 9.82 17.93
C THR A 129 -9.51 11.27 17.43
N PRO A 130 -9.64 12.28 18.31
CA PRO A 130 -9.33 13.66 17.96
C PRO A 130 -7.93 13.88 17.35
N SER A 131 -6.89 13.16 17.81
CA SER A 131 -5.51 13.35 17.30
C SER A 131 -5.22 12.63 15.98
N GLY A 132 -5.85 11.49 15.69
CA GLY A 132 -5.54 10.71 14.50
C GLY A 132 -6.37 9.44 14.35
N HIS A 133 -5.81 8.45 13.65
CA HIS A 133 -6.45 7.16 13.41
C HIS A 133 -5.42 6.02 13.33
N ILE A 134 -5.86 4.82 13.69
CA ILE A 134 -5.14 3.57 13.47
C ILE A 134 -6.06 2.58 12.75
N SER A 135 -5.53 1.83 11.79
CA SER A 135 -6.23 0.76 11.09
C SER A 135 -5.63 -0.56 11.54
N VAL A 136 -6.46 -1.46 12.06
CA VAL A 136 -6.01 -2.69 12.74
C VAL A 136 -6.96 -3.86 12.44
N THR A 137 -6.51 -5.10 12.66
CA THR A 137 -7.41 -6.27 12.57
C THR A 137 -8.45 -6.24 13.69
N GLN A 138 -9.58 -6.92 13.49
CA GLN A 138 -10.67 -7.02 14.48
C GLN A 138 -10.20 -7.54 15.85
N ASN A 139 -9.18 -8.41 15.85
CA ASN A 139 -8.62 -9.04 17.04
C ASN A 139 -7.44 -8.27 17.68
N HIS A 140 -6.93 -7.23 17.01
CA HIS A 140 -5.79 -6.44 17.50
C HIS A 140 -6.09 -5.80 18.85
N GLN A 141 -5.17 -5.91 19.81
CA GLN A 141 -5.37 -5.33 21.14
C GLN A 141 -4.94 -3.87 21.20
N LEU A 142 -5.78 -3.02 21.77
CA LEU A 142 -5.46 -1.64 22.09
C LEU A 142 -5.55 -1.43 23.60
N ILE A 143 -4.69 -0.55 24.13
CA ILE A 143 -4.79 -0.13 25.53
C ILE A 143 -5.83 0.99 25.58
N ILE A 144 -6.92 0.73 26.28
CA ILE A 144 -7.81 1.75 26.82
C ILE A 144 -7.51 1.98 28.30
N ALA A 145 -8.10 3.02 28.88
CA ALA A 145 -8.03 3.27 30.31
C ALA A 145 -9.44 3.34 30.93
N ASP A 146 -9.62 2.58 32.01
CA ASP A 146 -10.90 2.35 32.69
C ASP A 146 -10.71 2.51 34.21
N ASN A 147 -11.23 3.60 34.76
CA ASN A 147 -11.21 3.94 36.19
C ASN A 147 -9.83 3.73 36.86
N PHE A 148 -8.83 4.45 36.33
CA PHE A 148 -7.40 4.41 36.65
C PHE A 148 -6.63 3.11 36.30
N ASN A 149 -7.27 2.11 35.70
CA ASN A 149 -6.61 0.89 35.21
C ASN A 149 -6.36 0.96 33.70
N PHE A 150 -5.31 0.29 33.24
CA PHE A 150 -5.13 0.02 31.81
C PHE A 150 -5.77 -1.33 31.47
N VAL A 151 -6.64 -1.34 30.45
CA VAL A 151 -7.33 -2.56 30.01
C VAL A 151 -7.00 -2.80 28.54
N LYS A 152 -6.53 -4.01 28.22
CA LYS A 152 -6.44 -4.46 26.83
C LYS A 152 -7.85 -4.88 26.37
N ARG A 153 -8.39 -4.26 25.32
CA ARG A 153 -9.56 -4.77 24.59
C ARG A 153 -9.19 -4.99 23.12
N ARG A 154 -9.86 -5.91 22.43
CA ARG A 154 -9.74 -6.11 20.98
C ARG A 154 -10.41 -4.96 20.23
N ALA A 155 -9.94 -4.66 19.03
CA ALA A 155 -10.49 -3.59 18.19
C ALA A 155 -12.01 -3.71 17.95
N ALA A 156 -12.54 -4.93 17.83
CA ALA A 156 -13.97 -5.21 17.68
C ALA A 156 -14.81 -5.08 18.97
N GLU A 157 -14.18 -5.06 20.15
CA GLU A 157 -14.84 -4.90 21.45
C GLU A 157 -14.99 -3.41 21.85
N LEU A 158 -14.27 -2.52 21.16
CA LEU A 158 -14.26 -1.09 21.41
C LEU A 158 -15.53 -0.42 20.89
N LYS A 159 -15.94 0.64 21.59
CA LYS A 159 -17.14 1.43 21.30
C LYS A 159 -16.82 2.92 21.28
N LYS A 160 -17.61 3.67 20.51
CA LYS A 160 -17.56 5.14 20.51
C LYS A 160 -17.71 5.66 21.95
N GLY A 161 -16.78 6.49 22.40
CA GLY A 161 -16.71 6.99 23.77
C GLY A 161 -15.71 6.28 24.71
N ASP A 162 -15.20 5.09 24.36
CA ASP A 162 -14.08 4.47 25.09
C ASP A 162 -12.83 5.37 25.06
N LEU A 163 -12.05 5.37 26.15
CA LEU A 163 -10.83 6.16 26.27
C LEU A 163 -9.59 5.40 25.80
N LEU A 164 -9.18 5.62 24.55
CA LEU A 164 -7.86 5.19 24.07
C LEU A 164 -6.74 6.01 24.70
N VAL A 165 -5.61 5.35 24.95
CA VAL A 165 -4.36 5.99 25.35
C VAL A 165 -3.63 6.51 24.11
N VAL A 166 -3.15 7.75 24.17
CA VAL A 166 -2.37 8.40 23.10
C VAL A 166 -1.09 9.02 23.67
N ALA A 167 -0.07 9.17 22.84
CA ALA A 167 1.12 9.93 23.22
C ALA A 167 0.78 11.42 23.42
N LYS A 168 1.18 11.97 24.57
CA LYS A 168 1.06 13.40 24.92
C LYS A 168 2.39 14.12 24.73
N ARG A 169 3.50 13.47 25.11
CA ARG A 169 4.86 13.89 24.77
C ARG A 169 5.77 12.69 24.57
N ILE A 170 6.76 12.84 23.71
CA ILE A 170 7.89 11.93 23.56
C ILE A 170 9.00 12.33 24.55
N PRO A 171 9.83 11.41 25.08
CA PRO A 171 10.96 11.76 25.94
C PRO A 171 11.96 12.72 25.25
N ALA A 172 12.82 13.36 26.05
CA ALA A 172 13.91 14.16 25.49
C ALA A 172 14.91 13.22 24.78
N ILE A 173 15.04 13.40 23.46
CA ILE A 173 15.97 12.63 22.62
C ILE A 173 17.25 13.46 22.44
N ILE A 174 18.40 12.85 22.71
CA ILE A 174 19.72 13.41 22.41
C ILE A 174 19.88 13.41 20.88
N GLY A 175 19.56 14.56 20.27
CA GLY A 175 19.51 14.68 18.81
C GLY A 175 20.90 14.73 18.17
N LYS A 176 20.99 14.21 16.94
CA LYS A 176 22.21 14.14 16.13
C LYS A 176 22.15 15.16 15.00
N LYS A 177 23.18 15.99 14.85
CA LYS A 177 23.31 16.86 13.67
C LYS A 177 23.37 16.05 12.38
N MET A 178 22.57 16.45 11.40
CA MET A 178 22.60 15.90 10.04
C MET A 178 23.90 16.34 9.37
N GLN A 179 24.49 15.45 8.56
CA GLN A 179 25.70 15.72 7.78
C GLN A 179 25.35 15.77 6.29
N PHE A 180 25.87 16.77 5.60
CA PHE A 180 25.56 17.07 4.20
C PHE A 180 26.74 16.80 3.28
N MET A 181 26.47 16.12 2.17
CA MET A 181 27.45 15.85 1.13
C MET A 181 27.91 17.16 0.46
N PRO A 182 29.22 17.41 0.37
CA PRO A 182 29.76 18.59 -0.28
C PRO A 182 29.57 18.53 -1.80
N VAL A 183 29.48 19.70 -2.45
CA VAL A 183 29.44 19.80 -3.92
C VAL A 183 30.67 20.53 -4.45
N ARG A 184 31.27 20.01 -5.53
CA ARG A 184 32.47 20.61 -6.12
C ARG A 184 32.13 21.95 -6.80
N ILE A 185 32.64 23.03 -6.22
CA ILE A 185 32.57 24.40 -6.75
C ILE A 185 33.73 24.62 -7.73
N LYS A 186 33.54 25.49 -8.74
CA LYS A 186 34.65 26.09 -9.50
C LYS A 186 34.70 27.58 -9.14
N ARG A 187 35.74 28.01 -8.45
CA ARG A 187 35.95 29.41 -8.04
C ARG A 187 36.89 30.12 -9.01
N TYR A 188 36.59 31.39 -9.25
CA TYR A 188 37.29 32.25 -10.19
C TYR A 188 37.53 33.62 -9.55
N TYR A 189 38.60 34.28 -9.99
CA TYR A 189 39.05 35.55 -9.47
C TYR A 189 39.42 36.49 -10.62
N ARG A 190 39.20 37.79 -10.39
CA ARG A 190 39.62 38.88 -11.26
C ARG A 190 40.82 39.60 -10.64
N LEU A 191 41.85 39.84 -11.44
CA LEU A 191 43.04 40.60 -11.04
C LEU A 191 42.68 42.10 -10.98
N THR A 192 43.11 42.80 -9.93
CA THR A 192 42.90 44.26 -9.80
C THR A 192 43.84 45.05 -10.72
N SER A 193 43.54 46.31 -11.00
CA SER A 193 44.43 47.19 -11.76
C SER A 193 45.81 47.34 -11.09
N ALA A 194 45.85 47.37 -9.76
CA ALA A 194 47.10 47.35 -8.99
C ALA A 194 47.84 46.00 -9.13
N GLY A 195 47.11 44.89 -9.12
CA GLY A 195 47.66 43.55 -9.36
C GLY A 195 48.26 43.38 -10.75
N HIS A 196 47.59 43.89 -11.77
CA HIS A 196 48.06 43.90 -13.15
C HIS A 196 49.37 44.68 -13.27
N GLN A 197 49.44 45.89 -12.69
CA GLN A 197 50.68 46.67 -12.66
C GLN A 197 51.79 46.00 -11.83
N PHE A 198 51.46 45.32 -10.73
CA PHE A 198 52.42 44.54 -9.95
C PHE A 198 53.04 43.40 -10.78
N ILE A 199 52.23 42.63 -11.54
CA ILE A 199 52.74 41.58 -12.43
C ILE A 199 53.65 42.18 -13.52
N LEU A 200 53.20 43.23 -14.22
CA LEU A 200 53.97 43.87 -15.29
C LEU A 200 55.32 44.39 -14.78
N ASN A 201 55.34 45.06 -13.63
CA ASN A 201 56.57 45.55 -13.01
C ASN A 201 57.49 44.39 -12.58
N HIS A 202 56.95 43.30 -12.02
CA HIS A 202 57.76 42.13 -11.63
C HIS A 202 58.41 41.46 -12.84
N LEU A 203 57.69 41.32 -13.95
CA LEU A 203 58.21 40.77 -15.20
C LEU A 203 59.30 41.67 -15.81
N LYS A 204 59.09 42.99 -15.80
CA LYS A 204 60.06 43.98 -16.28
C LYS A 204 61.33 44.01 -15.41
N GLN A 205 61.19 44.01 -14.09
CA GLN A 205 62.32 44.02 -13.14
C GLN A 205 63.19 42.75 -13.22
N LYS A 206 62.59 41.59 -13.49
CA LYS A 206 63.32 40.31 -13.60
C LYS A 206 63.63 39.88 -15.04
N VAL A 207 63.32 40.72 -16.04
CA VAL A 207 63.51 40.44 -17.48
C VAL A 207 62.92 39.09 -17.91
N LEU A 208 61.71 38.77 -17.42
CA LEU A 208 61.08 37.46 -17.61
C LEU A 208 60.20 37.42 -18.86
N SER A 209 60.49 36.48 -19.76
CA SER A 209 59.59 36.13 -20.85
C SER A 209 58.32 35.45 -20.33
N ILE A 210 57.21 35.56 -21.06
CA ILE A 210 55.93 34.90 -20.70
C ILE A 210 56.08 33.35 -20.60
N PRO A 211 56.80 32.65 -21.51
CA PRO A 211 57.16 31.25 -21.31
C PRO A 211 57.90 30.98 -19.98
N THR A 212 58.91 31.79 -19.65
CA THR A 212 59.70 31.63 -18.41
C THR A 212 58.82 31.84 -17.17
N PHE A 213 57.99 32.88 -17.17
CA PHE A 213 57.01 33.15 -16.11
C PHE A 213 56.01 32.00 -15.95
N SER A 214 55.45 31.50 -17.06
CA SER A 214 54.52 30.36 -17.02
C SER A 214 55.14 29.12 -16.39
N SER A 215 56.42 28.85 -16.68
CA SER A 215 57.17 27.73 -16.11
C SER A 215 57.43 27.92 -14.61
N TYR A 216 57.99 29.07 -14.20
CA TYR A 216 58.34 29.33 -12.81
C TYR A 216 57.12 29.46 -11.88
N ALA A 217 56.03 30.07 -12.35
CA ALA A 217 54.74 30.09 -11.66
C ALA A 217 53.91 28.80 -11.86
N LYS A 218 54.47 27.78 -12.53
CA LYS A 218 53.89 26.44 -12.77
C LYS A 218 52.47 26.47 -13.38
N LEU A 219 52.15 27.50 -14.16
CA LEU A 219 50.82 27.77 -14.73
C LEU A 219 50.41 26.74 -15.79
N SER A 220 49.11 26.58 -16.02
CA SER A 220 48.60 25.49 -16.87
C SER A 220 49.00 25.54 -18.35
N SER A 221 49.37 26.71 -18.88
CA SER A 221 50.03 26.85 -20.19
C SER A 221 50.59 28.26 -20.39
N THR A 222 51.53 28.43 -21.32
CA THR A 222 52.06 29.75 -21.72
C THR A 222 50.96 30.70 -22.20
N SER A 223 49.98 30.20 -22.96
CA SER A 223 48.78 30.99 -23.35
C SER A 223 47.97 31.44 -22.13
N TYR A 224 47.81 30.59 -21.11
CA TYR A 224 47.10 30.98 -19.88
C TYR A 224 47.89 32.03 -19.08
N ALA A 225 49.22 31.99 -19.09
CA ALA A 225 50.08 33.03 -18.50
C ALA A 225 50.00 34.35 -19.27
N ASP A 226 50.04 34.32 -20.60
CA ASP A 226 49.84 35.48 -21.49
C ASP A 226 48.50 36.18 -21.22
N HIS A 227 47.41 35.42 -21.14
CA HIS A 227 46.09 35.93 -20.76
C HIS A 227 46.03 36.57 -19.35
N ILE A 228 46.85 36.09 -18.39
CA ILE A 228 46.99 36.75 -17.08
C ILE A 228 47.72 38.09 -17.22
N VAL A 229 48.81 38.13 -18.00
CA VAL A 229 49.62 39.33 -18.25
C VAL A 229 48.85 40.38 -19.04
N ARG A 230 47.93 39.97 -19.94
CA ARG A 230 47.01 40.87 -20.66
C ARG A 230 45.75 41.23 -19.87
N ASN A 231 45.56 40.65 -18.67
CA ASN A 231 44.38 40.80 -17.80
C ASN A 231 43.03 40.63 -18.51
N ASP A 232 42.96 39.77 -19.52
CA ASP A 232 41.76 39.53 -20.33
C ASP A 232 40.96 38.29 -19.88
N ARG A 233 41.46 37.55 -18.87
CA ARG A 233 40.94 36.23 -18.49
C ARG A 233 40.88 36.01 -16.99
N ARG A 234 39.77 35.38 -16.56
CA ARG A 234 39.49 34.97 -15.17
C ARG A 234 40.47 33.91 -14.68
N ILE A 235 41.02 34.11 -13.49
CA ILE A 235 41.99 33.20 -12.86
C ILE A 235 41.24 32.19 -11.99
N ARG A 236 41.39 30.89 -12.28
CA ARG A 236 40.88 29.81 -11.42
C ARG A 236 41.62 29.76 -10.09
N GLU A 237 40.91 29.42 -9.01
CA GLU A 237 41.45 29.19 -7.66
C GLU A 237 42.71 28.28 -7.65
N ASP A 238 42.69 27.17 -8.39
CA ASP A 238 43.83 26.23 -8.50
C ASP A 238 45.04 26.75 -9.29
N GLN A 239 44.91 27.87 -10.00
CA GLN A 239 46.04 28.59 -10.60
C GLN A 239 46.43 29.81 -9.75
N LEU A 240 45.48 30.44 -9.05
CA LEU A 240 45.76 31.47 -8.06
C LEU A 240 46.68 30.97 -6.94
N TYR A 241 46.45 29.77 -6.39
CA TYR A 241 47.35 29.22 -5.36
C TYR A 241 48.82 29.11 -5.85
N LYS A 242 49.04 28.90 -7.15
CA LYS A 242 50.38 28.90 -7.75
C LYS A 242 50.95 30.30 -7.88
N LEU A 243 50.13 31.29 -8.26
CA LEU A 243 50.53 32.70 -8.25
C LEU A 243 50.86 33.20 -6.84
N GLN A 244 50.12 32.78 -5.80
CA GLN A 244 50.48 33.05 -4.40
C GLN A 244 51.78 32.38 -4.00
N HIS A 245 52.03 31.15 -4.43
CA HIS A 245 53.30 30.47 -4.17
C HIS A 245 54.49 31.14 -4.87
N TYR A 246 54.26 31.79 -6.02
CA TYR A 246 55.29 32.50 -6.79
C TYR A 246 55.53 33.96 -6.33
N PHE A 247 54.46 34.71 -6.02
CA PHE A 247 54.53 36.13 -5.64
C PHE A 247 54.46 36.39 -4.13
N GLY A 248 54.18 35.38 -3.31
CA GLY A 248 54.00 35.48 -1.86
C GLY A 248 52.52 35.39 -1.42
N PRO A 249 52.25 35.00 -0.16
CA PRO A 249 50.90 34.67 0.31
C PRO A 249 49.92 35.86 0.23
N SER A 250 50.40 37.08 0.46
CA SER A 250 49.65 38.34 0.39
C SER A 250 49.23 38.76 -1.03
N PHE A 251 49.72 38.08 -2.08
CA PHE A 251 49.33 38.37 -3.46
C PHE A 251 47.81 38.24 -3.67
N HIS A 252 47.16 37.27 -3.02
CA HIS A 252 45.71 37.11 -3.08
C HIS A 252 44.96 38.27 -2.40
N SER A 253 45.28 38.57 -1.14
CA SER A 253 44.56 39.59 -0.35
C SER A 253 44.68 41.00 -0.94
N ASN A 254 45.80 41.30 -1.61
CA ASN A 254 46.11 42.65 -2.06
C ASN A 254 45.68 42.90 -3.52
N TYR A 255 45.60 41.84 -4.35
CA TYR A 255 45.53 42.00 -5.80
C TYR A 255 44.43 41.19 -6.51
N MET A 256 43.63 40.38 -5.79
CA MET A 256 42.66 39.48 -6.40
C MET A 256 41.26 39.65 -5.78
N ILE A 257 40.24 39.81 -6.62
CA ILE A 257 38.83 39.92 -6.20
C ILE A 257 38.07 38.66 -6.63
N PRO A 258 37.37 37.96 -5.72
CA PRO A 258 36.48 36.85 -6.06
C PRO A 258 35.42 37.23 -7.10
N GLU A 259 35.22 36.40 -8.11
CA GLU A 259 34.29 36.65 -9.22
C GLU A 259 33.21 35.57 -9.33
N HIS A 260 32.02 35.96 -9.81
CA HIS A 260 30.74 35.25 -9.55
C HIS A 260 30.41 35.13 -8.05
N SER A 261 30.92 36.08 -7.27
CA SER A 261 30.63 36.32 -5.86
C SER A 261 29.35 37.13 -5.66
N VAL A 262 28.75 37.03 -4.48
CA VAL A 262 27.79 38.02 -3.97
C VAL A 262 28.48 38.83 -2.87
N HIS A 263 28.38 40.16 -2.93
CA HIS A 263 29.07 41.08 -2.02
C HIS A 263 30.58 40.78 -1.81
N GLY A 264 31.26 40.28 -2.86
CA GLY A 264 32.69 39.95 -2.84
C GLY A 264 33.04 38.56 -2.27
N ASN A 265 32.09 37.79 -1.75
CA ASN A 265 32.32 36.45 -1.20
C ASN A 265 31.77 35.32 -2.10
N PHE A 266 32.39 34.14 -2.05
CA PHE A 266 31.87 32.95 -2.73
C PHE A 266 30.67 32.37 -1.97
N ILE A 267 29.85 31.59 -2.70
CA ILE A 267 28.81 30.75 -2.11
C ILE A 267 29.40 29.83 -1.02
N ASN A 268 28.84 29.92 0.18
CA ASN A 268 29.06 28.98 1.27
C ASN A 268 28.18 27.74 1.08
N ILE A 269 28.72 26.56 1.41
CA ILE A 269 28.00 25.30 1.37
C ILE A 269 28.12 24.64 2.74
N PRO A 270 27.01 24.52 3.50
CA PRO A 270 27.05 23.91 4.83
C PRO A 270 27.27 22.40 4.74
N THR A 271 28.11 21.89 5.64
CA THR A 271 28.43 20.47 5.82
C THR A 271 27.61 19.80 6.93
N GLU A 272 27.01 20.58 7.83
CA GLU A 272 26.18 20.09 8.93
C GLU A 272 24.89 20.91 9.07
N SER A 273 23.92 20.39 9.84
CA SER A 273 22.70 21.10 10.21
C SER A 273 22.94 22.19 11.25
N SER A 274 22.03 23.17 11.23
CA SER A 274 21.93 24.29 12.18
C SER A 274 20.50 24.84 12.14
N PRO A 275 20.02 25.54 13.19
CA PRO A 275 18.64 26.05 13.24
C PRO A 275 18.25 26.89 12.02
N ASN A 276 19.10 27.83 11.61
CA ASN A 276 18.83 28.71 10.47
C ASN A 276 18.81 27.94 9.13
N LEU A 277 19.69 26.96 8.93
CA LEU A 277 19.63 26.09 7.76
C LEU A 277 18.37 25.23 7.76
N MET A 278 17.99 24.65 8.90
CA MET A 278 16.78 23.82 8.98
C MET A 278 15.50 24.64 8.77
N ARG A 279 15.43 25.90 9.23
CA ARG A 279 14.34 26.84 8.90
C ARG A 279 14.23 27.07 7.39
N ILE A 280 15.36 27.30 6.70
CA ILE A 280 15.40 27.45 5.24
C ILE A 280 14.92 26.17 4.54
N LEU A 281 15.40 25.00 4.96
CA LEU A 281 14.99 23.72 4.37
C LEU A 281 13.51 23.41 4.59
N GLY A 282 12.94 23.75 5.75
CA GLY A 282 11.49 23.60 6.01
C GLY A 282 10.65 24.45 5.05
N ILE A 283 11.01 25.73 4.88
CA ILE A 283 10.34 26.65 3.94
C ILE A 283 10.46 26.14 2.49
N LEU A 284 11.63 25.65 2.09
CA LEU A 284 11.88 25.13 0.74
C LEU A 284 11.23 23.77 0.45
N VAL A 285 10.87 23.01 1.48
CA VAL A 285 10.10 21.75 1.33
C VAL A 285 8.59 22.01 1.22
N GLY A 286 8.10 23.15 1.72
CA GLY A 286 6.76 23.68 1.42
C GLY A 286 6.72 24.45 0.10
N ASP A 287 7.01 25.76 0.14
CA ASP A 287 6.83 26.70 -0.98
C ASP A 287 7.99 26.74 -2.00
N GLY A 288 9.02 25.90 -1.84
CA GLY A 288 10.28 25.97 -2.60
C GLY A 288 10.20 25.48 -4.05
N SER A 289 9.96 26.39 -4.99
CA SER A 289 10.09 26.10 -6.44
C SER A 289 11.56 26.10 -6.88
N ILE A 290 12.24 24.95 -6.71
CA ILE A 290 13.65 24.75 -7.07
C ILE A 290 13.81 24.12 -8.47
N ARG A 291 14.51 24.82 -9.36
CA ARG A 291 14.86 24.42 -10.75
C ARG A 291 16.36 24.60 -11.00
N LEU A 292 16.89 24.00 -12.07
CA LEU A 292 18.33 23.92 -12.40
C LEU A 292 19.12 25.25 -12.31
N GLN A 293 18.47 26.38 -12.60
CA GLN A 293 19.08 27.71 -12.54
C GLN A 293 18.40 28.66 -11.55
N THR A 294 17.23 28.34 -10.99
CA THR A 294 16.41 29.29 -10.21
C THR A 294 15.77 28.59 -9.00
N THR A 295 15.97 29.15 -7.81
CA THR A 295 15.20 28.82 -6.60
C THR A 295 14.25 29.98 -6.31
N ARG A 296 12.97 29.67 -6.06
CA ARG A 296 11.91 30.65 -5.80
C ARG A 296 11.11 30.29 -4.55
N VAL A 297 10.77 31.31 -3.76
CA VAL A 297 9.79 31.28 -2.66
C VAL A 297 8.84 32.46 -2.87
N LYS A 298 7.56 32.30 -2.53
CA LYS A 298 6.52 33.34 -2.71
C LYS A 298 5.76 33.58 -1.42
N ASP A 299 5.38 34.83 -1.16
CA ASP A 299 4.46 35.20 -0.09
C ASP A 299 3.75 36.52 -0.44
N LEU A 300 2.90 37.03 0.45
CA LEU A 300 2.32 38.37 0.46
C LEU A 300 3.01 39.28 1.51
N ASP A 301 3.74 38.72 2.47
CA ASP A 301 4.47 39.40 3.54
C ASP A 301 5.92 39.75 3.10
N TRP A 302 6.18 41.04 2.83
CA TRP A 302 7.51 41.52 2.41
C TRP A 302 8.57 41.33 3.53
N PRO A 303 8.35 41.77 4.79
CA PRO A 303 9.25 41.48 5.91
C PRO A 303 9.57 39.98 6.12
N TYR A 304 8.65 39.06 5.81
CA TYR A 304 8.94 37.63 5.84
C TYR A 304 9.97 37.22 4.76
N LEU A 305 9.80 37.69 3.53
CA LEU A 305 10.75 37.40 2.44
C LEU A 305 12.12 38.07 2.68
N GLU A 306 12.18 39.25 3.31
CA GLU A 306 13.45 39.88 3.73
C GLU A 306 14.17 39.07 4.82
N LYS A 307 13.43 38.55 5.81
CA LYS A 307 13.99 37.63 6.81
C LYS A 307 14.48 36.33 6.18
N PHE A 308 13.74 35.76 5.23
CA PHE A 308 14.17 34.59 4.48
C PHE A 308 15.44 34.87 3.65
N GLN A 309 15.49 36.02 2.96
CA GLN A 309 16.68 36.50 2.24
C GLN A 309 17.89 36.62 3.17
N SER A 310 17.72 37.23 4.35
CA SER A 310 18.79 37.40 5.36
C SER A 310 19.32 36.06 5.88
N LEU A 311 18.42 35.12 6.22
CA LEU A 311 18.82 33.75 6.62
C LEU A 311 19.56 33.02 5.49
N PHE A 312 19.07 33.12 4.25
CA PHE A 312 19.69 32.49 3.08
C PHE A 312 21.07 33.10 2.77
N GLU A 313 21.20 34.41 2.90
CA GLU A 313 22.45 35.14 2.72
C GLU A 313 23.47 34.79 3.81
N GLN A 314 23.06 34.69 5.08
CA GLN A 314 23.91 34.26 6.19
C GLN A 314 24.46 32.84 5.99
N ILE A 315 23.62 31.88 5.58
CA ILE A 315 24.01 30.47 5.48
C ILE A 315 24.76 30.16 4.19
N PHE A 316 24.32 30.72 3.04
CA PHE A 316 24.88 30.37 1.73
C PHE A 316 25.78 31.46 1.12
N GLY A 317 25.98 32.62 1.77
CA GLY A 317 26.73 33.74 1.18
C GLY A 317 26.06 34.28 -0.08
N LEU A 318 24.72 34.25 -0.11
CA LEU A 318 23.92 34.34 -1.33
C LEU A 318 22.65 35.17 -1.15
N ARG A 319 22.69 36.40 -1.65
CA ARG A 319 21.53 37.31 -1.67
C ARG A 319 20.66 37.06 -2.90
N GLY A 320 19.39 36.73 -2.70
CA GLY A 320 18.37 36.71 -3.76
C GLY A 320 17.82 38.11 -4.06
N VAL A 321 16.88 38.19 -5.00
CA VAL A 321 16.15 39.42 -5.33
C VAL A 321 14.66 39.21 -5.03
N ILE A 322 14.05 40.13 -4.28
CA ILE A 322 12.60 40.15 -4.05
C ILE A 322 11.95 41.04 -5.11
N ARG A 323 10.89 40.55 -5.76
CA ARG A 323 10.12 41.30 -6.78
C ARG A 323 8.63 41.00 -6.66
N THR A 324 7.79 41.99 -6.94
CA THR A 324 6.36 41.78 -7.20
C THR A 324 6.21 40.99 -8.51
N GLN A 325 5.34 39.97 -8.52
CA GLN A 325 5.00 39.24 -9.74
C GLN A 325 3.88 39.97 -10.49
N ASN A 326 4.12 40.27 -11.77
CA ASN A 326 3.17 40.91 -12.69
C ASN A 326 1.74 40.38 -12.52
N ASP A 327 0.77 41.30 -12.61
CA ASP A 327 -0.68 41.07 -12.53
C ASP A 327 -1.17 40.41 -11.22
N THR A 328 -0.33 40.39 -10.18
CA THR A 328 -0.68 39.86 -8.85
C THR A 328 -0.14 40.74 -7.73
N ARG A 329 -0.72 40.60 -6.53
CA ARG A 329 -0.15 41.16 -5.28
C ARG A 329 0.93 40.25 -4.65
N ALA A 330 1.35 39.19 -5.34
CA ALA A 330 2.29 38.23 -4.81
C ALA A 330 3.74 38.71 -4.97
N LEU A 331 4.52 38.53 -3.92
CA LEU A 331 5.95 38.80 -3.89
C LEU A 331 6.71 37.51 -4.11
N MET A 332 7.85 37.59 -4.78
CA MET A 332 8.70 36.45 -5.10
C MET A 332 10.14 36.76 -4.76
N PHE A 333 10.69 36.00 -3.81
CA PHE A 333 12.14 35.86 -3.66
C PHE A 333 12.64 34.92 -4.75
N GLU A 334 13.61 35.36 -5.54
CA GLU A 334 14.29 34.53 -6.54
C GLU A 334 15.81 34.59 -6.38
N ILE A 335 16.47 33.44 -6.51
CA ILE A 335 17.93 33.36 -6.57
C ILE A 335 18.44 32.39 -7.62
N CYS A 336 19.47 32.81 -8.37
CA CYS A 336 20.00 32.09 -9.51
C CYS A 336 21.32 31.37 -9.18
N SER A 337 21.25 30.20 -8.54
CA SER A 337 22.46 29.43 -8.16
C SER A 337 22.41 27.96 -8.56
N ARG A 338 23.19 27.60 -9.60
CA ARG A 338 23.40 26.21 -10.04
C ARG A 338 24.17 25.37 -9.01
N VAL A 339 24.92 26.00 -8.10
CA VAL A 339 25.68 25.31 -7.05
C VAL A 339 24.75 24.94 -5.89
N PHE A 340 23.91 25.87 -5.44
CA PHE A 340 22.84 25.58 -4.47
C PHE A 340 21.89 24.49 -4.98
N TYR A 341 21.43 24.60 -6.24
CA TYR A 341 20.60 23.57 -6.87
C TYR A 341 21.22 22.17 -6.75
N ARG A 342 22.51 22.02 -7.09
CA ARG A 342 23.22 20.74 -6.98
C ARG A 342 23.27 20.22 -5.55
N TRP A 343 23.59 21.08 -4.58
CA TRP A 343 23.65 20.70 -3.17
C TRP A 343 22.28 20.25 -2.65
N TYR A 344 21.22 21.00 -2.94
CA TYR A 344 19.85 20.65 -2.56
C TYR A 344 19.37 19.36 -3.24
N MET A 345 19.72 19.15 -4.52
CA MET A 345 19.39 17.89 -5.21
C MET A 345 20.04 16.68 -4.53
N VAL A 346 21.34 16.73 -4.23
CA VAL A 346 22.05 15.60 -3.61
C VAL A 346 21.59 15.35 -2.18
N ASN A 347 21.42 16.40 -1.37
CA ASN A 347 21.18 16.28 0.06
C ASN A 347 19.72 16.16 0.47
N VAL A 348 18.79 16.72 -0.32
CA VAL A 348 17.36 16.76 0.03
C VAL A 348 16.54 16.02 -1.03
N LYS A 349 16.52 16.51 -2.28
CA LYS A 349 15.51 16.08 -3.25
C LYS A 349 15.69 14.66 -3.80
N SER A 350 16.93 14.21 -4.01
CA SER A 350 17.22 12.85 -4.50
C SER A 350 17.15 11.77 -3.41
N ARG A 351 17.16 12.15 -2.13
CA ARG A 351 17.08 11.25 -0.96
C ARG A 351 15.92 11.60 -0.03
N PHE A 352 14.84 12.17 -0.56
CA PHE A 352 13.81 12.86 0.24
C PHE A 352 13.20 12.00 1.37
N ASN A 353 12.91 10.72 1.10
CA ASN A 353 12.38 9.79 2.10
C ASN A 353 13.32 9.56 3.29
N ASP A 354 14.63 9.58 3.04
CA ASP A 354 15.68 9.41 4.05
C ASP A 354 16.01 10.74 4.72
N PHE A 355 16.06 11.85 3.98
CA PHE A 355 16.17 13.18 4.56
C PHE A 355 15.03 13.44 5.58
N ILE A 356 13.78 13.10 5.23
CA ILE A 356 12.65 13.18 6.16
C ILE A 356 12.80 12.20 7.34
N ARG A 357 13.36 11.00 7.15
CA ARG A 357 13.69 10.08 8.25
C ARG A 357 14.72 10.71 9.21
N ASP A 358 15.81 11.24 8.65
CA ASP A 358 16.94 11.85 9.35
C ASP A 358 16.53 13.10 10.15
N VAL A 359 15.62 13.93 9.62
CA VAL A 359 15.07 15.13 10.31
C VAL A 359 14.50 14.76 11.68
N GLY A 360 13.89 13.59 11.84
CA GLY A 360 13.34 13.14 13.12
C GLY A 360 14.37 12.99 14.23
N THR A 361 15.63 12.72 13.87
CA THR A 361 16.75 12.53 14.81
C THR A 361 17.45 13.83 15.23
N LEU A 362 17.07 14.98 14.66
CA LEU A 362 17.77 16.25 14.88
C LEU A 362 17.74 16.75 16.35
N PRO A 363 18.68 17.65 16.73
CA PRO A 363 18.58 18.47 17.93
C PRO A 363 17.22 19.19 18.06
N HIS A 364 16.84 19.54 19.28
CA HIS A 364 15.49 20.04 19.59
C HIS A 364 15.17 21.38 18.89
N ASP A 365 16.14 22.29 18.88
CA ASP A 365 16.14 23.60 18.23
C ASP A 365 16.22 23.51 16.69
N GLU A 366 17.00 22.57 16.17
CA GLU A 366 17.10 22.31 14.73
C GLU A 366 15.81 21.71 14.16
N LEU A 367 15.22 20.74 14.86
CA LEU A 367 13.91 20.17 14.52
C LEU A 367 12.79 21.20 14.66
N ALA A 368 12.79 21.99 15.74
CA ALA A 368 11.86 23.10 15.93
C ALA A 368 11.93 24.07 14.74
N SER A 369 13.14 24.40 14.30
CA SER A 369 13.35 25.29 13.17
C SER A 369 12.88 24.70 11.84
N PHE A 370 13.04 23.39 11.61
CA PHE A 370 12.47 22.72 10.43
C PHE A 370 10.94 22.76 10.42
N ILE A 371 10.30 22.35 11.53
CA ILE A 371 8.83 22.37 11.66
C ILE A 371 8.31 23.80 11.50
N GLY A 372 8.95 24.76 12.17
CA GLY A 372 8.63 26.17 12.07
C GLY A 372 8.73 26.67 10.63
N GLY A 373 9.72 26.21 9.85
CA GLY A 373 9.84 26.52 8.42
C GLY A 373 8.70 25.96 7.57
N VAL A 374 8.26 24.73 7.84
CA VAL A 374 7.09 24.13 7.16
C VAL A 374 5.80 24.89 7.50
N TYR A 375 5.66 25.37 8.74
CA TYR A 375 4.54 26.23 9.17
C TYR A 375 4.67 27.70 8.70
N ASP A 376 5.88 28.19 8.45
CA ASP A 376 6.10 29.51 7.86
C ASP A 376 5.66 29.55 6.40
N ALA A 377 5.83 28.44 5.66
CA ALA A 377 5.23 28.21 4.36
C ALA A 377 3.71 27.90 4.47
N GLU A 378 3.36 26.62 4.62
CA GLU A 378 2.01 26.05 4.50
C GLU A 378 1.05 26.41 5.67
N GLY A 379 1.53 27.16 6.68
CA GLY A 379 0.84 27.36 7.94
C GLY A 379 -0.06 28.59 8.00
N CYS A 380 -1.26 28.38 8.54
CA CYS A 380 -2.31 29.38 8.74
C CYS A 380 -2.68 29.50 10.23
N VAL A 381 -2.74 30.74 10.74
CA VAL A 381 -3.26 31.06 12.07
C VAL A 381 -4.70 31.56 11.93
N ALA A 382 -5.66 30.66 12.17
CA ALA A 382 -7.08 30.89 11.90
C ALA A 382 -7.84 31.27 13.18
N LEU A 383 -7.89 32.58 13.47
CA LEU A 383 -8.55 33.15 14.67
C LEU A 383 -10.04 32.79 14.78
N LYS A 384 -10.80 32.82 13.67
CA LYS A 384 -12.25 32.52 13.67
C LYS A 384 -12.55 31.09 14.14
N SER A 385 -11.82 30.11 13.62
CA SER A 385 -11.91 28.69 14.02
C SER A 385 -11.06 28.34 15.25
N LYS A 386 -10.35 29.33 15.82
CA LYS A 386 -9.44 29.19 16.97
C LYS A 386 -8.43 28.04 16.83
N GLN A 387 -7.68 28.00 15.73
CA GLN A 387 -6.69 26.96 15.47
C GLN A 387 -5.48 27.44 14.64
N LEU A 388 -4.35 26.78 14.83
CA LEU A 388 -3.14 26.84 13.99
C LEU A 388 -3.11 25.57 13.14
N CYS A 389 -2.98 25.66 11.81
CA CYS A 389 -2.95 24.48 10.95
C CYS A 389 -2.02 24.61 9.72
N ILE A 390 -1.56 23.46 9.21
CA ILE A 390 -0.94 23.29 7.88
C ILE A 390 -1.79 22.33 7.04
N GLY A 391 -1.73 22.44 5.71
CA GLY A 391 -2.41 21.52 4.81
C GLY A 391 -1.53 21.11 3.63
N MET A 392 -1.18 19.83 3.53
CA MET A 392 -0.18 19.33 2.56
C MET A 392 -0.72 18.14 1.76
N THR A 393 -0.18 17.91 0.56
CA THR A 393 -0.52 16.72 -0.25
C THR A 393 0.47 15.56 -0.07
N ASP A 394 1.61 15.78 0.59
CA ASP A 394 2.55 14.72 0.96
C ASP A 394 2.16 14.11 2.31
N GLU A 395 1.71 12.84 2.27
CA GLU A 395 1.27 12.11 3.46
C GLU A 395 2.43 11.68 4.37
N ARG A 396 3.62 11.37 3.83
CA ARG A 396 4.78 10.95 4.62
C ARG A 396 5.26 12.14 5.46
N LEU A 397 5.47 13.29 4.83
CA LEU A 397 5.92 14.51 5.49
C LEU A 397 4.94 15.00 6.56
N ILE A 398 3.64 15.10 6.27
CA ILE A 398 2.69 15.64 7.26
C ILE A 398 2.43 14.68 8.43
N ARG A 399 2.53 13.35 8.23
CA ARG A 399 2.56 12.38 9.33
C ARG A 399 3.87 12.46 10.13
N SER A 400 5.00 12.71 9.48
CA SER A 400 6.27 12.98 10.18
C SER A 400 6.18 14.24 11.04
N VAL A 401 5.67 15.37 10.51
CA VAL A 401 5.46 16.61 11.27
C VAL A 401 4.46 16.40 12.42
N HIS A 402 3.36 15.68 12.20
CA HIS A 402 2.40 15.30 13.26
C HIS A 402 3.08 14.62 14.44
N GLY A 403 4.02 13.70 14.18
CA GLY A 403 4.74 13.01 15.23
C GLY A 403 5.89 13.79 15.86
N TRP A 404 6.59 14.63 15.09
CA TRP A 404 7.65 15.48 15.65
C TRP A 404 7.12 16.53 16.62
N LEU A 405 5.89 17.03 16.40
CA LEU A 405 5.19 17.89 17.36
C LEU A 405 5.08 17.26 18.77
N LEU A 406 5.06 15.92 18.89
CA LEU A 406 5.07 15.22 20.18
C LEU A 406 6.41 15.35 20.94
N ARG A 407 7.55 15.61 20.28
CA ARG A 407 8.82 15.97 20.95
C ARG A 407 8.74 17.33 21.66
N PHE A 408 7.73 18.15 21.34
CA PHE A 408 7.44 19.45 21.96
C PHE A 408 6.20 19.41 22.89
N GLY A 409 5.60 18.23 23.08
CA GLY A 409 4.36 18.06 23.85
C GLY A 409 3.09 18.54 23.14
N ILE A 410 3.16 18.77 21.82
CA ILE A 410 2.06 19.34 21.03
C ILE A 410 1.26 18.18 20.41
N VAL A 411 0.11 17.86 21.00
CA VAL A 411 -0.84 16.90 20.41
C VAL A 411 -1.71 17.63 19.38
N ALA A 412 -1.46 17.36 18.10
CA ALA A 412 -2.23 17.87 16.96
C ALA A 412 -3.22 16.84 16.41
N SER A 413 -4.24 17.32 15.68
CA SER A 413 -5.24 16.54 14.96
C SER A 413 -4.86 16.42 13.48
N ILE A 414 -4.65 15.19 12.98
CA ILE A 414 -4.44 14.93 11.55
C ILE A 414 -5.73 14.41 10.88
N GLN A 415 -6.12 15.02 9.76
CA GLN A 415 -7.36 14.69 9.05
C GLN A 415 -7.18 14.74 7.53
N ARG A 416 -7.68 13.74 6.80
CA ARG A 416 -7.72 13.75 5.33
C ARG A 416 -8.86 14.66 4.86
N GLN A 417 -8.52 15.79 4.27
CA GLN A 417 -9.47 16.69 3.63
C GLN A 417 -9.64 16.31 2.15
N GLN A 418 -10.75 15.64 1.83
CA GLN A 418 -11.20 15.51 0.44
C GLN A 418 -11.65 16.89 -0.08
N LYS A 419 -10.72 17.71 -0.58
CA LYS A 419 -10.99 19.04 -1.15
C LYS A 419 -11.66 18.94 -2.54
N LYS A 420 -12.74 18.15 -2.64
CA LYS A 420 -13.41 17.80 -3.91
C LYS A 420 -13.77 19.04 -4.74
N GLN A 421 -14.22 20.11 -4.09
CA GLN A 421 -14.69 21.36 -4.70
C GLN A 421 -13.70 22.11 -5.62
N TYR A 422 -12.38 21.86 -5.55
CA TYR A 422 -11.37 22.66 -6.27
C TYR A 422 -10.47 21.90 -7.27
N GLY A 423 -10.66 20.58 -7.45
CA GLY A 423 -9.80 19.77 -8.33
C GLY A 423 -8.38 19.45 -7.80
N TRP A 424 -8.03 19.83 -6.58
CA TRP A 424 -6.74 19.50 -5.94
C TRP A 424 -6.66 17.99 -5.60
N LYS A 425 -5.44 17.44 -5.51
CA LYS A 425 -5.24 16.12 -4.89
C LYS A 425 -5.82 16.09 -3.47
N ASP A 426 -6.17 14.91 -2.98
CA ASP A 426 -6.49 14.74 -1.56
C ASP A 426 -5.35 15.30 -0.71
N ALA A 427 -5.71 16.14 0.25
CA ALA A 427 -4.77 16.84 1.11
C ALA A 427 -5.00 16.42 2.56
N TRP A 428 -3.93 16.27 3.31
CA TRP A 428 -3.98 16.11 4.74
C TRP A 428 -3.90 17.47 5.41
N CYS A 429 -4.65 17.65 6.49
CA CYS A 429 -4.62 18.86 7.32
C CYS A 429 -4.21 18.48 8.74
N LEU A 430 -3.25 19.21 9.28
CA LEU A 430 -2.71 19.02 10.63
C LEU A 430 -3.03 20.27 11.46
N THR A 431 -3.76 20.10 12.56
CA THR A 431 -4.41 21.19 13.30
C THR A 431 -4.09 21.15 14.80
N ILE A 432 -3.67 22.29 15.34
CA ILE A 432 -3.43 22.53 16.77
C ILE A 432 -4.46 23.57 17.24
N SER A 433 -5.41 23.14 18.09
CA SER A 433 -6.55 23.96 18.56
C SER A 433 -6.68 24.05 20.08
N ASN A 434 -5.79 23.40 20.84
CA ASN A 434 -5.75 23.47 22.30
C ASN A 434 -4.73 24.55 22.76
N TYR A 435 -5.05 25.25 23.85
CA TYR A 435 -4.25 26.35 24.39
C TYR A 435 -2.80 25.92 24.65
N GLU A 436 -2.66 24.77 25.30
CA GLU A 436 -1.39 24.18 25.75
C GLU A 436 -0.45 23.91 24.57
N GLY A 437 -0.98 23.32 23.48
CA GLY A 437 -0.24 23.04 22.25
C GLY A 437 0.08 24.29 21.41
N VAL A 438 -0.82 25.28 21.36
CA VAL A 438 -0.53 26.57 20.69
C VAL A 438 0.52 27.38 21.47
N GLN A 439 0.45 27.38 22.80
CA GLN A 439 1.45 28.00 23.67
C GLN A 439 2.82 27.31 23.54
N ALA A 440 2.86 25.97 23.55
CA ALA A 440 4.08 25.19 23.34
C ALA A 440 4.67 25.39 21.93
N PHE A 441 3.83 25.51 20.89
CA PHE A 441 4.27 25.89 19.55
C PHE A 441 4.91 27.29 19.53
N SER A 442 4.24 28.28 20.14
CA SER A 442 4.75 29.65 20.18
C SER A 442 6.02 29.82 21.01
N LYS A 443 6.20 28.99 22.06
CA LYS A 443 7.41 29.00 22.91
C LYS A 443 8.58 28.27 22.27
N ASN A 444 8.36 27.10 21.68
CA ASN A 444 9.43 26.17 21.31
C ASN A 444 9.73 26.13 19.81
N ILE A 445 8.80 26.57 18.94
CA ILE A 445 8.89 26.44 17.48
C ILE A 445 8.89 27.82 16.80
N GLY A 446 7.86 28.64 17.06
CA GLY A 446 7.73 30.01 16.55
C GLY A 446 7.63 30.14 15.02
N LEU A 447 7.27 31.34 14.56
CA LEU A 447 7.12 31.70 13.14
C LEU A 447 7.98 32.92 12.77
N LEU A 448 8.54 32.91 11.57
CA LEU A 448 9.38 33.96 11.01
C LEU A 448 8.57 35.20 10.59
N SER A 449 7.37 35.01 10.03
CA SER A 449 6.44 36.11 9.71
C SER A 449 5.98 36.81 10.99
N ALA A 450 6.21 38.13 11.07
CA ALA A 450 5.75 38.94 12.19
C ALA A 450 4.21 38.97 12.25
N GLN A 451 3.53 38.97 11.09
CA GLN A 451 2.07 38.97 11.03
C GLN A 451 1.49 37.62 11.49
N LYS A 452 2.09 36.48 11.10
CA LYS A 452 1.66 35.16 11.62
C LYS A 452 1.91 35.06 13.13
N THR A 453 3.04 35.55 13.65
CA THR A 453 3.34 35.57 15.09
C THR A 453 2.41 36.47 15.91
N ALA A 454 2.05 37.66 15.42
CA ALA A 454 1.07 38.52 16.09
C ALA A 454 -0.33 37.85 16.17
N LYS A 455 -0.76 37.19 15.08
CA LYS A 455 -1.98 36.37 15.08
C LYS A 455 -1.88 35.17 16.02
N LEU A 456 -0.70 34.57 16.18
CA LEU A 456 -0.47 33.44 17.09
C LEU A 456 -0.65 33.86 18.55
N GLN A 457 -0.15 35.04 18.93
CA GLN A 457 -0.38 35.59 20.28
C GLN A 457 -1.86 35.91 20.52
N GLN A 458 -2.56 36.49 19.54
CA GLN A 458 -4.02 36.70 19.61
C GLN A 458 -4.79 35.38 19.73
N LEU A 459 -4.31 34.31 19.07
CA LEU A 459 -4.90 32.97 19.18
C LEU A 459 -4.73 32.38 20.59
N ILE A 460 -3.57 32.59 21.24
CA ILE A 460 -3.31 32.14 22.62
C ILE A 460 -4.32 32.80 23.57
N THR A 461 -4.47 34.12 23.55
CA THR A 461 -5.46 34.85 24.38
C THR A 461 -6.90 34.42 24.05
N ALA A 462 -7.22 34.18 22.78
CA ALA A 462 -8.53 33.68 22.34
C ALA A 462 -8.81 32.21 22.74
N LEU A 463 -7.78 31.42 23.09
CA LEU A 463 -7.91 30.05 23.59
C LEU A 463 -7.83 29.98 25.13
N GLU A 464 -7.17 30.93 25.78
CA GLU A 464 -7.08 31.04 27.24
C GLU A 464 -8.47 31.18 27.89
N SER A 465 -9.32 32.04 27.32
CA SER A 465 -10.74 32.17 27.66
C SER A 465 -11.57 30.90 27.40
N ARG A 466 -11.00 29.87 26.77
CA ARG A 466 -11.60 28.53 26.56
C ARG A 466 -10.90 27.41 27.35
N LYS A 467 -10.19 27.73 28.43
CA LYS A 467 -9.54 26.75 29.34
C LYS A 467 -10.44 25.60 29.85
N ALA A 468 -11.77 25.68 29.72
CA ALA A 468 -12.69 24.59 30.08
C ALA A 468 -12.91 23.46 29.03
N HIS A 469 -12.88 23.71 27.70
CA HIS A 469 -13.66 22.89 26.73
C HIS A 469 -12.87 22.10 25.64
N PHE A 470 -11.88 21.26 25.99
CA PHE A 470 -11.16 20.45 24.97
C PHE A 470 -10.89 18.99 25.37
N SER A 471 -10.76 18.10 24.38
CA SER A 471 -10.85 16.64 24.51
C SER A 471 -9.64 15.92 25.11
N THR A 472 -8.46 16.56 25.17
CA THR A 472 -7.28 16.04 25.89
C THR A 472 -7.41 16.12 27.41
N LYS A 473 -8.51 16.70 27.91
CA LYS A 473 -8.74 16.95 29.33
C LYS A 473 -9.36 15.76 30.06
N VAL A 474 -9.65 14.64 29.40
CA VAL A 474 -10.28 13.51 30.10
C VAL A 474 -9.22 12.74 30.89
N LEU A 475 -9.36 12.70 32.22
CA LEU A 475 -8.64 11.71 33.04
C LEU A 475 -9.43 10.38 33.01
N PRO A 476 -8.77 9.23 33.16
CA PRO A 476 -9.37 7.92 32.90
C PRO A 476 -10.20 7.44 34.11
N VAL A 477 -11.04 8.30 34.67
CA VAL A 477 -11.85 8.03 35.86
C VAL A 477 -13.22 8.68 35.76
N THR A 478 -14.26 7.92 36.08
CA THR A 478 -15.63 8.43 36.16
C THR A 478 -15.86 9.16 37.48
N LYS A 479 -16.68 10.21 37.44
CA LYS A 479 -17.05 10.98 38.63
C LYS A 479 -17.75 10.13 39.69
N SER A 480 -18.57 9.18 39.25
CA SER A 480 -19.20 8.16 40.10
C SER A 480 -18.18 7.21 40.74
N PHE A 481 -17.15 6.78 40.02
CA PHE A 481 -16.06 5.98 40.60
C PHE A 481 -15.26 6.77 41.63
N LEU A 482 -14.92 8.03 41.37
CA LEU A 482 -14.24 8.88 42.37
C LEU A 482 -15.04 8.98 43.67
N LYS A 483 -16.36 9.18 43.57
CA LYS A 483 -17.25 9.16 44.74
C LYS A 483 -17.17 7.82 45.47
N LYS A 484 -17.36 6.70 44.76
CA LYS A 484 -17.34 5.36 45.36
C LYS A 484 -15.98 5.04 46.01
N TYR A 485 -14.87 5.40 45.37
CA TYR A 485 -13.50 5.16 45.85
C TYR A 485 -13.27 5.77 47.23
N VAL A 486 -13.61 7.06 47.37
CA VAL A 486 -13.52 7.79 48.65
C VAL A 486 -14.51 7.24 49.69
N GLU A 487 -15.72 6.85 49.27
CA GLU A 487 -16.70 6.20 50.14
C GLU A 487 -16.26 4.81 50.64
N THR A 488 -15.39 4.10 49.90
CA THR A 488 -14.81 2.81 50.33
C THR A 488 -13.48 2.92 51.06
N ALA A 489 -12.80 4.07 51.01
CA ALA A 489 -11.50 4.31 51.65
C ALA A 489 -11.60 5.01 53.02
N ASP A 490 -12.82 5.19 53.53
CA ASP A 490 -13.19 5.92 54.76
C ASP A 490 -12.62 7.36 54.86
N GLN A 491 -12.34 7.98 53.73
CA GLN A 491 -11.84 9.36 53.65
C GLN A 491 -12.99 10.37 53.74
N SER A 492 -13.72 10.31 54.85
CA SER A 492 -14.94 11.09 55.14
C SER A 492 -14.77 12.60 54.93
N LEU A 493 -13.64 13.16 55.38
CA LEU A 493 -13.29 14.59 55.30
C LEU A 493 -13.38 15.19 53.88
N ILE A 494 -13.03 14.42 52.84
CA ILE A 494 -12.93 14.94 51.47
C ILE A 494 -14.18 14.67 50.61
N LYS A 495 -15.16 13.95 51.16
CA LYS A 495 -16.38 13.51 50.45
C LYS A 495 -17.19 14.65 49.84
N GLY A 496 -17.13 15.85 50.42
CA GLY A 496 -17.81 17.06 49.93
C GLY A 496 -17.17 17.70 48.68
N GLN A 497 -15.87 17.47 48.44
CA GLN A 497 -15.10 18.14 47.38
C GLN A 497 -15.19 17.42 46.01
N LEU A 498 -15.88 16.27 45.94
CA LEU A 498 -15.85 15.39 44.77
C LEU A 498 -16.82 15.84 43.65
N PRO A 499 -16.43 15.71 42.38
CA PRO A 499 -17.23 16.19 41.26
C PRO A 499 -18.50 15.36 41.02
N ARG A 500 -19.66 16.02 40.91
CA ARG A 500 -20.96 15.37 40.70
C ARG A 500 -21.19 14.94 39.24
N GLY A 501 -21.85 13.78 39.06
CA GLY A 501 -22.26 13.21 37.77
C GLY A 501 -21.74 11.77 37.55
N SER A 502 -22.03 11.19 36.38
CA SER A 502 -21.65 9.82 36.01
C SER A 502 -20.53 9.73 34.96
N GLY A 503 -20.38 10.74 34.09
CA GLY A 503 -19.34 10.76 33.06
C GLY A 503 -17.91 10.89 33.60
N PHE A 504 -16.92 10.79 32.71
CA PHE A 504 -15.52 11.01 33.04
C PHE A 504 -15.24 12.43 33.57
N ALA A 505 -14.26 12.55 34.47
CA ALA A 505 -13.85 13.83 35.00
C ALA A 505 -12.90 14.57 34.02
N SER A 506 -13.17 15.85 33.77
CA SER A 506 -12.28 16.69 32.99
C SER A 506 -11.17 17.29 33.87
N ARG A 507 -10.02 17.55 33.26
CA ARG A 507 -8.79 17.96 33.92
C ARG A 507 -8.97 19.26 34.74
N PRO A 508 -9.65 20.32 34.27
CA PRO A 508 -9.94 21.49 35.11
C PRO A 508 -10.84 21.19 36.32
N ILE A 509 -11.72 20.18 36.24
CA ILE A 509 -12.53 19.73 37.37
C ILE A 509 -11.65 18.96 38.37
N ILE A 510 -10.69 18.17 37.90
CA ILE A 510 -9.74 17.46 38.77
C ILE A 510 -8.67 18.39 39.34
N GLU A 511 -8.18 19.37 38.61
CA GLU A 511 -7.24 20.39 39.12
C GLU A 511 -7.92 21.27 40.17
N LYS A 512 -9.19 21.62 39.99
CA LYS A 512 -9.98 22.25 41.06
C LYS A 512 -10.19 21.30 42.25
N MET A 513 -10.48 20.02 42.01
CA MET A 513 -10.60 19.02 43.08
C MET A 513 -9.29 18.89 43.87
N LEU A 514 -8.14 18.89 43.19
CA LEU A 514 -6.81 18.85 43.82
C LEU A 514 -6.55 20.10 44.66
N ALA A 515 -6.79 21.32 44.14
CA ALA A 515 -6.65 22.55 44.94
C ALA A 515 -7.56 22.53 46.18
N ASN A 516 -8.85 22.19 46.01
CA ASN A 516 -9.78 22.01 47.12
C ASN A 516 -9.34 20.92 48.13
N LEU A 517 -8.60 19.90 47.70
CA LEU A 517 -8.02 18.85 48.56
C LEU A 517 -6.76 19.34 49.26
N GLU A 518 -5.93 20.16 48.61
CA GLU A 518 -4.73 20.79 49.15
C GLU A 518 -5.12 21.74 50.29
N ASP A 519 -6.12 22.61 50.06
CA ASP A 519 -6.75 23.47 51.08
C ASP A 519 -7.33 22.66 52.28
N THR A 520 -7.78 21.42 52.05
CA THR A 520 -8.45 20.59 53.07
C THR A 520 -7.47 19.70 53.85
N LEU A 521 -6.39 19.24 53.22
CA LEU A 521 -5.44 18.24 53.77
C LEU A 521 -4.10 18.85 54.20
N GLY A 522 -3.75 20.05 53.72
CA GLY A 522 -2.50 20.74 54.02
C GLY A 522 -1.28 19.85 53.78
N ASN A 523 -0.41 19.72 54.79
CA ASN A 523 0.80 18.88 54.73
C ASN A 523 0.52 17.41 54.37
N GLY A 524 -0.69 16.88 54.62
CA GLY A 524 -1.09 15.51 54.26
C GLY A 524 -1.54 15.34 52.81
N PHE A 525 -1.64 16.43 52.03
CA PHE A 525 -2.17 16.41 50.65
C PHE A 525 -1.41 15.44 49.74
N HIS A 526 -0.09 15.60 49.63
CA HIS A 526 0.74 14.73 48.78
C HIS A 526 0.83 13.30 49.31
N ASP A 527 0.43 13.02 50.56
CA ASP A 527 0.43 11.66 51.10
C ASP A 527 -0.83 10.85 50.76
N CYS A 528 -1.93 11.52 50.41
CA CYS A 528 -3.18 10.90 49.99
C CYS A 528 -2.98 10.00 48.74
N GLU A 529 -3.39 8.74 48.84
CA GLU A 529 -3.24 7.76 47.74
C GLU A 529 -3.96 8.20 46.46
N LEU A 530 -5.13 8.85 46.57
CA LEU A 530 -5.86 9.39 45.43
C LEU A 530 -5.09 10.54 44.75
N VAL A 531 -4.42 11.41 45.51
CA VAL A 531 -3.59 12.50 44.99
C VAL A 531 -2.39 11.91 44.24
N LYS A 532 -1.60 11.04 44.88
CA LYS A 532 -0.47 10.31 44.26
C LYS A 532 -0.86 9.65 42.93
N LYS A 533 -2.04 9.00 42.90
CA LYS A 533 -2.59 8.30 41.72
C LYS A 533 -3.00 9.26 40.60
N VAL A 534 -3.62 10.39 40.93
CA VAL A 534 -4.00 11.43 39.95
C VAL A 534 -2.77 12.17 39.40
N GLU A 535 -1.84 12.58 40.26
CA GLU A 535 -0.60 13.26 39.87
C GLU A 535 0.26 12.41 38.92
N SER A 536 0.35 11.10 39.17
CA SER A 536 1.00 10.14 38.25
C SER A 536 0.46 10.23 36.81
N TYR A 537 -0.87 10.30 36.66
CA TYR A 537 -1.51 10.44 35.35
C TYR A 537 -1.35 11.85 34.74
N LEU A 538 -1.35 12.92 35.55
CA LEU A 538 -1.13 14.29 35.08
C LEU A 538 0.32 14.52 34.60
N ASN A 539 1.29 13.92 35.28
CA ASN A 539 2.73 14.08 35.00
C ASN A 539 3.29 13.09 33.97
N GLY A 540 2.50 12.05 33.61
CA GLY A 540 2.83 11.05 32.60
C GLY A 540 3.01 11.60 31.17
N HIS A 541 3.55 10.73 30.30
CA HIS A 541 3.87 11.01 28.89
C HIS A 541 2.69 10.74 27.94
N ILE A 542 1.56 10.33 28.49
CA ILE A 542 0.33 9.95 27.80
C ILE A 542 -0.82 10.93 28.06
N ALA A 543 -1.83 10.88 27.21
CA ALA A 543 -3.15 11.45 27.45
C ALA A 543 -4.22 10.43 27.02
N PHE A 544 -5.47 10.73 27.34
CA PHE A 544 -6.62 9.88 27.02
C PHE A 544 -7.52 10.63 26.05
N GLN A 545 -8.06 9.89 25.08
CA GLN A 545 -8.96 10.44 24.07
C GLN A 545 -10.11 9.49 23.81
N GLN A 546 -11.32 10.05 23.80
CA GLN A 546 -12.52 9.30 23.43
C GLN A 546 -12.45 8.92 21.94
N ILE A 547 -12.78 7.67 21.63
CA ILE A 547 -13.03 7.23 20.27
C ILE A 547 -14.24 7.99 19.71
N ILE A 548 -14.05 8.75 18.62
CA ILE A 548 -15.12 9.51 17.95
C ILE A 548 -15.94 8.61 17.02
N GLU A 549 -15.24 7.68 16.38
CA GLU A 549 -15.68 6.97 15.18
C GLU A 549 -14.92 5.64 15.10
N ILE A 550 -15.65 4.56 14.85
CA ILE A 550 -15.12 3.22 14.58
C ILE A 550 -15.77 2.79 13.27
N ASN A 551 -14.98 2.75 12.20
CA ASN A 551 -15.47 2.34 10.89
C ASN A 551 -15.12 0.87 10.70
N GLY A 552 -16.16 0.02 10.76
CA GLY A 552 -16.05 -1.40 10.45
C GLY A 552 -15.78 -1.60 8.96
N ALA A 553 -14.94 -2.61 8.66
CA ALA A 553 -14.75 -3.20 7.33
C ALA A 553 -14.74 -2.19 6.16
N SER A 554 -13.66 -1.41 6.02
CA SER A 554 -13.40 -0.70 4.76
C SER A 554 -13.30 -1.73 3.62
N GLN A 555 -14.28 -1.73 2.71
CA GLN A 555 -14.32 -2.65 1.57
C GLN A 555 -13.10 -2.52 0.64
N ASN A 556 -12.33 -1.44 0.77
CA ASN A 556 -11.16 -1.14 -0.07
C ASN A 556 -9.81 -1.49 0.59
N ASN A 557 -9.78 -2.14 1.77
CA ASN A 557 -8.54 -2.42 2.54
C ASN A 557 -8.28 -3.91 2.79
N ASN A 558 -8.73 -4.81 1.89
CA ASN A 558 -8.42 -6.25 1.97
C ASN A 558 -7.06 -6.65 1.35
N GLU A 559 -6.35 -5.71 0.72
CA GLU A 559 -5.02 -5.95 0.13
C GLU A 559 -3.92 -5.23 0.92
N GLY A 560 -3.42 -5.88 1.96
CA GLY A 560 -2.33 -5.36 2.79
C GLY A 560 -1.86 -6.36 3.83
N PHE A 561 -0.71 -6.09 4.45
CA PHE A 561 -0.22 -6.87 5.58
C PHE A 561 -0.38 -6.11 6.88
N VAL A 562 -0.50 -6.90 7.94
CA VAL A 562 -0.61 -6.42 9.30
C VAL A 562 0.62 -6.89 10.07
N TYR A 563 1.02 -6.06 11.03
CA TYR A 563 2.32 -6.15 11.66
C TYR A 563 2.15 -6.14 13.18
N ASP A 564 2.79 -7.11 13.80
CA ASP A 564 2.88 -7.26 15.24
C ASP A 564 4.28 -6.80 15.67
N LEU A 565 4.35 -5.91 16.65
CA LEU A 565 5.63 -5.59 17.29
C LEU A 565 5.61 -6.22 18.68
N GLU A 566 6.41 -7.27 18.86
CA GLU A 566 6.71 -7.78 20.19
C GLU A 566 7.75 -6.85 20.83
N VAL A 567 7.33 -6.06 21.82
CA VAL A 567 8.14 -5.00 22.42
C VAL A 567 8.55 -5.37 23.83
N GLU A 568 9.86 -5.42 24.05
CA GLU A 568 10.52 -5.93 25.25
C GLU A 568 9.91 -5.37 26.56
N ASN A 569 9.52 -6.27 27.47
CA ASN A 569 8.82 -6.02 28.74
C ASN A 569 7.41 -5.42 28.60
N HIS A 570 7.26 -4.30 27.89
CA HIS A 570 6.07 -3.44 27.92
C HIS A 570 4.97 -3.86 26.93
N HIS A 571 5.30 -4.63 25.88
CA HIS A 571 4.34 -5.20 24.91
C HIS A 571 3.42 -4.16 24.23
N ASN A 572 3.92 -2.94 24.03
CA ASN A 572 3.16 -1.83 23.44
C ASN A 572 4.10 -0.81 22.77
N PHE A 573 3.57 0.01 21.85
CA PHE A 573 4.32 0.97 21.05
C PHE A 573 3.44 2.14 20.56
N ILE A 574 4.06 3.25 20.16
CA ILE A 574 3.36 4.36 19.50
C ILE A 574 3.26 4.11 17.98
N ALA A 575 2.02 4.13 17.46
CA ALA A 575 1.71 4.05 16.02
C ALA A 575 0.74 5.18 15.66
N ASN A 576 1.07 6.02 14.66
CA ASN A 576 0.34 7.26 14.32
C ASN A 576 0.03 8.21 15.51
N GLY A 577 0.76 8.09 16.64
CA GLY A 577 0.52 8.85 17.88
C GLY A 577 -0.44 8.19 18.87
N LEU A 578 -1.07 7.07 18.50
CA LEU A 578 -1.91 6.24 19.38
C LEU A 578 -1.07 5.12 20.03
N LEU A 579 -1.49 4.65 21.21
CA LEU A 579 -0.84 3.54 21.90
C LEU A 579 -1.38 2.20 21.41
N SER A 580 -0.59 1.51 20.58
CA SER A 580 -0.87 0.14 20.14
C SER A 580 -0.38 -0.86 21.16
N ASN A 581 -1.15 -1.92 21.45
CA ASN A 581 -0.63 -3.09 22.16
C ASN A 581 -0.29 -4.20 21.15
N ASN A 582 0.68 -5.04 21.47
CA ASN A 582 0.73 -6.37 20.88
C ASN A 582 1.46 -7.35 21.80
N SER A 583 0.83 -8.49 22.04
CA SER A 583 1.41 -9.63 22.75
C SER A 583 1.02 -10.93 22.02
N ARG A 584 1.73 -11.17 20.91
CA ARG A 584 1.92 -12.43 20.20
C ARG A 584 0.73 -13.40 20.17
N TRP A 585 -0.08 -13.31 19.11
CA TRP A 585 -0.81 -14.47 18.60
C TRP A 585 -0.29 -14.81 17.20
N ALA A 586 0.78 -15.59 17.15
CA ALA A 586 1.44 -15.92 15.88
C ALA A 586 0.49 -16.71 14.96
N THR A 587 0.46 -16.32 13.69
CA THR A 587 0.13 -17.19 12.54
C THR A 587 1.39 -17.59 11.76
N HIS A 588 2.54 -17.51 12.45
CA HIS A 588 3.79 -18.23 12.18
C HIS A 588 4.86 -17.54 11.32
N GLY A 589 5.34 -16.41 11.84
CA GLY A 589 6.74 -15.98 11.71
C GLY A 589 6.95 -14.59 11.10
N LYS A 590 8.03 -13.93 11.52
CA LYS A 590 8.52 -12.69 10.89
C LYS A 590 8.93 -12.92 9.43
N VAL A 591 8.88 -11.90 8.58
CA VAL A 591 9.47 -12.00 7.23
C VAL A 591 10.99 -11.87 7.32
N THR A 592 11.67 -13.01 7.38
CA THR A 592 13.14 -13.15 7.47
C THR A 592 13.63 -14.21 6.49
N ASP A 593 14.92 -14.21 6.19
CA ASP A 593 15.57 -15.32 5.45
C ASP A 593 15.32 -16.68 6.13
N THR A 594 15.24 -16.72 7.46
CA THR A 594 14.94 -17.94 8.22
C THR A 594 13.54 -18.47 7.95
N ASN A 595 12.52 -17.60 8.01
CA ASN A 595 11.11 -17.99 7.90
C ASN A 595 10.63 -18.10 6.44
N ALA A 596 11.34 -17.51 5.47
CA ALA A 596 11.06 -17.71 4.05
C ALA A 596 11.07 -19.21 3.69
N HIS A 597 10.23 -19.60 2.75
CA HIS A 597 10.20 -20.98 2.23
C HIS A 597 11.30 -21.12 1.14
N PRO A 598 11.86 -22.32 0.88
CA PRO A 598 11.50 -23.63 1.44
C PRO A 598 11.94 -23.86 2.90
N HIS A 599 11.27 -24.82 3.53
CA HIS A 599 11.59 -25.37 4.86
C HIS A 599 11.87 -26.87 4.79
N TRP A 600 12.47 -27.41 5.84
CA TRP A 600 12.90 -28.81 5.92
C TRP A 600 12.74 -29.35 7.34
N GLY A 601 12.91 -30.66 7.51
CA GLY A 601 12.71 -31.34 8.80
C GLY A 601 13.92 -31.26 9.76
N LYS A 602 14.11 -32.33 10.54
CA LYS A 602 15.28 -32.50 11.41
C LYS A 602 16.57 -32.52 10.57
N THR A 603 16.48 -33.06 9.37
CA THR A 603 17.53 -33.00 8.33
C THR A 603 16.99 -32.39 7.02
N THR A 604 17.86 -32.12 6.04
CA THR A 604 17.47 -31.65 4.70
C THR A 604 16.80 -32.73 3.83
N ARG A 605 16.79 -33.98 4.31
CA ARG A 605 16.23 -35.18 3.69
C ARG A 605 14.79 -35.02 3.18
N VAL A 606 13.99 -34.17 3.82
CA VAL A 606 12.68 -33.72 3.35
C VAL A 606 12.70 -32.18 3.32
N THR A 607 12.41 -31.60 2.16
CA THR A 607 12.32 -30.14 1.97
C THR A 607 11.03 -29.78 1.22
N LEU A 608 10.31 -28.73 1.62
CA LEU A 608 9.02 -28.36 1.04
C LEU A 608 8.74 -26.85 0.95
N VAL A 609 7.82 -26.50 0.06
CA VAL A 609 7.11 -25.21 0.02
C VAL A 609 5.61 -25.42 0.29
N HIS A 610 4.98 -24.40 0.86
CA HIS A 610 3.57 -24.42 1.28
C HIS A 610 2.89 -23.08 0.98
N ASN A 611 1.63 -23.16 0.52
CA ASN A 611 0.69 -22.06 0.29
C ASN A 611 -0.59 -22.32 1.12
N GLY A 612 -0.69 -21.75 2.32
CA GLY A 612 -1.84 -22.00 3.19
C GLY A 612 -1.58 -21.63 4.64
N ILE A 613 -2.34 -22.27 5.54
CA ILE A 613 -2.19 -22.22 7.00
C ILE A 613 -2.51 -23.62 7.55
N ILE A 614 -1.56 -24.22 8.26
CA ILE A 614 -1.79 -25.43 9.05
C ILE A 614 -2.31 -25.04 10.44
N GLU A 615 -3.64 -25.03 10.62
CA GLU A 615 -4.31 -24.51 11.82
C GLU A 615 -3.90 -25.21 13.11
N ASN A 616 -3.70 -26.54 13.06
CA ASN A 616 -3.33 -27.34 14.22
C ASN A 616 -1.81 -27.53 14.40
N TYR A 617 -0.98 -26.75 13.71
CA TYR A 617 0.49 -26.76 13.85
C TYR A 617 0.95 -26.75 15.33
N ALA A 618 0.25 -26.06 16.24
CA ALA A 618 0.64 -25.96 17.66
C ALA A 618 0.69 -27.34 18.33
N GLN A 619 -0.31 -28.17 18.07
CA GLN A 619 -0.45 -29.52 18.60
C GLN A 619 0.63 -30.43 18.01
N ILE A 620 0.86 -30.30 16.70
CA ILE A 620 1.90 -31.03 15.96
C ILE A 620 3.30 -30.65 16.47
N LYS A 621 3.59 -29.36 16.64
CA LYS A 621 4.87 -28.81 17.14
C LYS A 621 5.15 -29.31 18.57
N ALA A 622 4.14 -29.32 19.44
CA ALA A 622 4.26 -29.84 20.80
C ALA A 622 4.51 -31.36 20.85
N PHE A 623 3.86 -32.14 19.98
CA PHE A 623 4.13 -33.58 19.84
C PHE A 623 5.57 -33.84 19.34
N LEU A 624 5.97 -33.19 18.26
CA LEU A 624 7.29 -33.38 17.65
C LEU A 624 8.44 -32.87 18.54
N ALA A 625 8.22 -31.82 19.33
CA ALA A 625 9.18 -31.35 20.33
C ALA A 625 9.44 -32.40 21.43
N LYS A 626 8.40 -33.10 21.91
CA LYS A 626 8.55 -34.26 22.82
C LYS A 626 9.33 -35.42 22.19
N GLN A 627 9.29 -35.55 20.86
CA GLN A 627 10.09 -36.50 20.08
C GLN A 627 11.50 -35.97 19.71
N GLY A 628 11.97 -34.89 20.37
CA GLY A 628 13.32 -34.34 20.16
C GLY A 628 13.52 -33.59 18.83
N SER A 629 12.46 -33.02 18.26
CA SER A 629 12.56 -32.12 17.10
C SER A 629 12.91 -30.70 17.52
N VAL A 630 13.98 -30.14 16.94
CA VAL A 630 14.40 -28.75 17.14
C VAL A 630 13.98 -27.92 15.94
N PHE A 631 13.08 -26.96 16.18
CA PHE A 631 12.57 -26.01 15.19
C PHE A 631 13.46 -24.78 15.10
N ARG A 632 13.71 -24.31 13.88
CA ARG A 632 14.65 -23.23 13.54
C ARG A 632 13.92 -21.97 13.10
N SER A 633 12.69 -22.14 12.60
CA SER A 633 11.78 -21.09 12.16
C SER A 633 10.61 -20.94 13.13
N GLU A 634 9.89 -19.84 12.95
CA GLU A 634 8.61 -19.64 13.59
C GLU A 634 7.44 -20.27 12.81
N THR A 635 7.66 -20.77 11.58
CA THR A 635 6.61 -21.16 10.63
C THR A 635 5.82 -22.42 10.99
N ASP A 636 4.56 -22.48 10.53
CA ASP A 636 3.71 -23.68 10.50
C ASP A 636 4.22 -24.71 9.47
N THR A 637 4.84 -24.20 8.42
CA THR A 637 5.35 -24.90 7.26
C THR A 637 6.57 -25.76 7.61
N GLU A 638 7.46 -25.27 8.47
CA GLU A 638 8.52 -26.08 9.08
C GLU A 638 7.94 -27.16 10.02
N VAL A 639 6.85 -26.89 10.73
CA VAL A 639 6.18 -27.90 11.57
C VAL A 639 5.64 -29.05 10.70
N LEU A 640 5.05 -28.75 9.54
CA LEU A 640 4.67 -29.76 8.56
C LEU A 640 5.89 -30.51 8.00
N ALA A 641 7.01 -29.82 7.74
CA ALA A 641 8.24 -30.45 7.25
C ALA A 641 8.82 -31.45 8.27
N HIS A 642 8.86 -31.11 9.56
CA HIS A 642 9.23 -32.08 10.61
C HIS A 642 8.20 -33.21 10.77
N LEU A 643 6.89 -32.97 10.54
CA LEU A 643 5.88 -34.04 10.62
C LEU A 643 6.07 -35.07 9.49
N ILE A 644 6.41 -34.62 8.29
CA ILE A 644 6.72 -35.51 7.16
C ILE A 644 8.03 -36.26 7.44
N ASP A 645 9.10 -35.57 7.86
CA ASP A 645 10.39 -36.20 8.21
C ASP A 645 10.26 -37.21 9.37
N HIS A 646 9.32 -37.00 10.30
CA HIS A 646 8.98 -37.95 11.37
C HIS A 646 8.29 -39.23 10.87
N PHE A 647 7.41 -39.14 9.87
CA PHE A 647 6.76 -40.33 9.26
C PHE A 647 7.59 -40.99 8.15
N TYR A 648 8.62 -40.31 7.65
CA TYR A 648 9.53 -40.82 6.64
C TYR A 648 10.62 -41.68 7.29
N THR A 649 10.28 -42.84 7.84
CA THR A 649 11.29 -43.78 8.35
C THR A 649 12.02 -44.53 7.22
N GLU A 650 13.00 -45.36 7.55
CA GLU A 650 13.55 -46.32 6.58
C GLU A 650 12.44 -47.26 6.06
N GLY A 651 12.52 -47.66 4.79
CA GLY A 651 11.52 -48.47 4.11
C GLY A 651 10.17 -47.78 3.78
N VAL A 652 9.96 -46.52 4.16
CA VAL A 652 8.73 -45.76 3.89
C VAL A 652 8.93 -44.77 2.75
N ALA A 653 8.23 -44.96 1.64
CA ALA A 653 8.25 -44.02 0.50
C ALA A 653 7.64 -42.65 0.86
N LEU A 654 8.18 -41.57 0.29
CA LEU A 654 7.87 -40.17 0.62
C LEU A 654 6.37 -39.84 0.57
N GLU A 655 5.63 -40.34 -0.41
CA GLU A 655 4.19 -40.13 -0.56
C GLU A 655 3.38 -40.69 0.62
N ASN A 656 3.81 -41.82 1.20
CA ASN A 656 3.19 -42.37 2.41
C ASN A 656 3.45 -41.48 3.63
N ALA A 657 4.64 -40.88 3.73
CA ALA A 657 4.97 -39.95 4.81
C ALA A 657 4.23 -38.62 4.68
N VAL A 658 4.13 -38.09 3.45
CA VAL A 658 3.34 -36.88 3.14
C VAL A 658 1.86 -37.10 3.44
N ALA A 659 1.25 -38.18 2.97
CA ALA A 659 -0.16 -38.46 3.25
C ALA A 659 -0.44 -38.64 4.76
N LYS A 660 0.42 -39.37 5.50
CA LYS A 660 0.30 -39.52 6.96
C LYS A 660 0.44 -38.20 7.72
N ALA A 661 1.27 -37.28 7.23
CA ALA A 661 1.37 -35.93 7.80
C ALA A 661 0.12 -35.10 7.50
N LEU A 662 -0.37 -35.12 6.25
CA LEU A 662 -1.51 -34.31 5.81
C LEU A 662 -2.85 -34.77 6.38
N ASN A 663 -3.07 -36.08 6.58
CA ASN A 663 -4.25 -36.58 7.32
C ASN A 663 -4.26 -36.15 8.81
N LYS A 664 -3.13 -35.69 9.35
CA LYS A 664 -3.02 -35.10 10.70
C LYS A 664 -2.96 -33.57 10.69
N ALA A 665 -2.91 -32.94 9.52
CA ALA A 665 -2.95 -31.49 9.35
C ALA A 665 -4.40 -31.00 9.17
N ARG A 666 -4.71 -29.82 9.71
CA ARG A 666 -6.00 -29.12 9.53
C ARG A 666 -5.78 -27.73 8.96
N GLY A 667 -6.79 -27.18 8.28
CA GLY A 667 -6.74 -25.90 7.60
C GLY A 667 -6.73 -26.05 6.08
N ALA A 668 -6.16 -25.05 5.40
CA ALA A 668 -6.03 -25.02 3.94
C ALA A 668 -4.55 -25.02 3.56
N TYR A 669 -4.16 -25.79 2.54
CA TYR A 669 -2.78 -25.94 2.09
C TYR A 669 -2.68 -26.27 0.60
N ALA A 670 -1.61 -25.82 -0.04
CA ALA A 670 -1.05 -26.42 -1.24
C ALA A 670 0.44 -26.61 -0.98
N VAL A 671 0.95 -27.84 -1.10
CA VAL A 671 2.31 -28.21 -0.71
C VAL A 671 3.05 -28.89 -1.86
N VAL A 672 4.36 -28.67 -1.93
CA VAL A 672 5.26 -29.36 -2.87
C VAL A 672 6.53 -29.76 -2.12
N VAL A 673 6.87 -31.04 -2.15
CA VAL A 673 7.85 -31.73 -1.30
C VAL A 673 8.86 -32.46 -2.19
N ILE A 674 10.14 -32.35 -1.82
CA ILE A 674 11.27 -33.05 -2.46
C ILE A 674 12.11 -33.77 -1.39
N SER A 675 12.84 -34.82 -1.78
CA SER A 675 13.70 -35.58 -0.88
C SER A 675 15.11 -35.81 -1.44
N GLU A 676 16.08 -35.91 -0.53
CA GLU A 676 17.46 -36.31 -0.84
C GLU A 676 17.60 -37.82 -1.11
N GLN A 677 16.69 -38.64 -0.58
CA GLN A 677 16.70 -40.11 -0.77
C GLN A 677 15.94 -40.58 -2.00
N GLU A 678 14.89 -39.86 -2.39
CA GLU A 678 14.09 -40.16 -3.58
C GLU A 678 14.11 -38.94 -4.54
N PRO A 679 15.29 -38.63 -5.15
CA PRO A 679 15.48 -37.45 -5.99
C PRO A 679 14.87 -37.59 -7.40
N ASP A 680 14.29 -38.74 -7.74
CA ASP A 680 13.61 -39.03 -9.02
C ASP A 680 12.19 -38.45 -9.09
N LYS A 681 11.66 -37.94 -7.97
CA LYS A 681 10.26 -37.53 -7.84
C LYS A 681 10.04 -36.27 -7.00
N ILE A 682 8.88 -35.65 -7.21
CA ILE A 682 8.30 -34.59 -6.40
C ILE A 682 6.93 -35.07 -5.93
N VAL A 683 6.58 -34.81 -4.67
CA VAL A 683 5.23 -35.08 -4.14
C VAL A 683 4.53 -33.74 -3.90
N LEU A 684 3.31 -33.59 -4.40
CA LEU A 684 2.51 -32.37 -4.25
C LEU A 684 1.08 -32.70 -3.79
N ALA A 685 0.43 -31.82 -3.03
CA ALA A 685 -0.92 -32.04 -2.52
C ALA A 685 -1.66 -30.73 -2.26
N ARG A 686 -3.01 -30.75 -2.29
CA ARG A 686 -3.83 -29.57 -1.98
C ARG A 686 -5.10 -29.83 -1.17
N LEU A 687 -5.54 -28.79 -0.47
CA LEU A 687 -6.80 -28.63 0.20
C LEU A 687 -7.11 -27.12 0.28
N SER A 688 -8.12 -26.64 -0.44
CA SER A 688 -8.59 -25.25 -0.49
C SER A 688 -7.53 -24.22 -0.94
N SER A 689 -6.55 -24.64 -1.74
CA SER A 689 -5.47 -23.80 -2.27
C SER A 689 -5.04 -24.31 -3.65
N PRO A 690 -4.88 -23.45 -4.68
CA PRO A 690 -4.70 -23.90 -6.07
C PRO A 690 -3.31 -24.50 -6.31
N LEU A 691 -3.29 -25.67 -6.96
CA LEU A 691 -2.06 -26.37 -7.35
C LEU A 691 -2.33 -27.24 -8.60
N LEU A 692 -1.44 -27.17 -9.59
CA LEU A 692 -1.54 -27.91 -10.85
C LEU A 692 -0.17 -28.32 -11.40
N ILE A 693 -0.19 -29.32 -12.29
CA ILE A 693 0.98 -29.93 -12.93
C ILE A 693 0.98 -29.57 -14.42
N GLY A 694 2.11 -29.15 -14.97
CA GLY A 694 2.35 -28.99 -16.40
C GLY A 694 3.22 -30.12 -16.95
N ILE A 695 2.79 -30.71 -18.07
CA ILE A 695 3.42 -31.87 -18.72
C ILE A 695 4.26 -31.39 -19.92
N GLY A 696 5.58 -31.35 -19.78
CA GLY A 696 6.53 -30.94 -20.83
C GLY A 696 7.15 -32.11 -21.61
N LYS A 697 8.22 -31.83 -22.36
CA LYS A 697 8.97 -32.84 -23.12
C LYS A 697 10.14 -33.38 -22.28
N LYS A 698 9.94 -34.53 -21.61
CA LYS A 698 10.86 -35.12 -20.61
C LYS A 698 11.13 -34.19 -19.42
N GLU A 699 10.08 -33.50 -19.00
CA GLU A 699 10.04 -32.63 -17.82
C GLU A 699 8.60 -32.49 -17.32
N MET A 700 8.43 -32.32 -16.01
CA MET A 700 7.19 -31.98 -15.35
C MET A 700 7.42 -30.75 -14.46
N ILE A 701 6.42 -29.89 -14.39
CA ILE A 701 6.50 -28.60 -13.68
C ILE A 701 5.25 -28.45 -12.81
N VAL A 702 5.40 -27.89 -11.61
CA VAL A 702 4.31 -27.74 -10.64
C VAL A 702 4.15 -26.26 -10.31
N ALA A 703 2.93 -25.74 -10.29
CA ALA A 703 2.71 -24.34 -9.90
C ALA A 703 1.35 -24.12 -9.22
N SER A 704 1.26 -23.03 -8.46
CA SER A 704 -0.01 -22.50 -7.95
C SER A 704 -0.73 -21.59 -8.96
N ASP A 705 -0.34 -21.62 -10.23
CA ASP A 705 -1.02 -20.98 -11.35
C ASP A 705 -0.55 -21.50 -12.72
N ALA A 706 -1.40 -21.37 -13.74
CA ALA A 706 -1.03 -21.66 -15.13
C ALA A 706 0.03 -20.69 -15.70
N SER A 707 0.05 -19.42 -15.27
CA SER A 707 0.96 -18.40 -15.83
C SER A 707 2.45 -18.76 -15.70
N ALA A 708 2.82 -19.55 -14.70
CA ALA A 708 4.18 -20.04 -14.48
C ALA A 708 4.59 -21.19 -15.42
N LEU A 709 3.64 -21.83 -16.10
CA LEU A 709 3.85 -23.08 -16.84
C LEU A 709 3.87 -22.90 -18.37
N ILE A 710 3.12 -21.94 -18.91
CA ILE A 710 2.85 -21.84 -20.36
C ILE A 710 4.13 -21.64 -21.18
N LYS A 711 5.16 -20.99 -20.62
CA LYS A 711 6.51 -20.88 -21.21
C LYS A 711 7.23 -22.21 -21.46
N HIS A 712 6.70 -23.31 -20.92
CA HIS A 712 7.29 -24.64 -21.01
C HIS A 712 6.28 -25.67 -21.54
N THR A 713 4.99 -25.53 -21.23
CA THR A 713 3.92 -26.38 -21.75
C THR A 713 2.53 -25.77 -21.60
N LYS A 714 1.68 -25.99 -22.60
CA LYS A 714 0.23 -25.74 -22.54
C LYS A 714 -0.56 -26.90 -21.92
N ARG A 715 0.03 -28.10 -21.79
CA ARG A 715 -0.66 -29.30 -21.29
C ARG A 715 -0.60 -29.35 -19.76
N ILE A 716 -1.74 -29.26 -19.10
CA ILE A 716 -1.85 -29.19 -17.63
C ILE A 716 -2.83 -30.20 -17.03
N VAL A 717 -2.65 -30.47 -15.75
CA VAL A 717 -3.50 -31.31 -14.90
C VAL A 717 -3.77 -30.57 -13.61
N TYR A 718 -5.03 -30.22 -13.36
CA TYR A 718 -5.46 -29.66 -12.08
C TYR A 718 -5.57 -30.77 -11.02
N LEU A 719 -5.09 -30.50 -9.81
CA LEU A 719 -5.51 -31.26 -8.64
C LEU A 719 -6.84 -30.74 -8.11
N GLU A 720 -7.65 -31.61 -7.52
CA GLU A 720 -8.81 -31.26 -6.68
C GLU A 720 -8.42 -31.25 -5.19
N ASP A 721 -9.33 -30.74 -4.34
CA ASP A 721 -9.11 -30.73 -2.90
C ASP A 721 -9.14 -32.14 -2.29
N GLY A 722 -8.13 -32.45 -1.46
CA GLY A 722 -7.91 -33.78 -0.92
C GLY A 722 -7.10 -34.71 -1.83
N GLU A 723 -6.64 -34.24 -3.00
CA GLU A 723 -5.72 -34.99 -3.86
C GLU A 723 -4.25 -34.71 -3.55
N MET A 724 -3.43 -35.75 -3.75
CA MET A 724 -1.97 -35.72 -3.77
C MET A 724 -1.47 -36.40 -5.04
N ALA A 725 -0.41 -35.87 -5.65
CA ALA A 725 0.26 -36.47 -6.79
C ALA A 725 1.74 -36.71 -6.53
N VAL A 726 2.24 -37.81 -7.10
CA VAL A 726 3.66 -38.13 -7.25
C VAL A 726 4.03 -37.86 -8.69
N VAL A 727 5.06 -37.02 -8.92
CA VAL A 727 5.47 -36.54 -10.24
C VAL A 727 6.94 -36.87 -10.46
N ARG A 728 7.25 -37.55 -11.57
CA ARG A 728 8.62 -37.85 -12.02
C ARG A 728 8.94 -37.06 -13.30
N GLN A 729 10.12 -37.27 -13.87
CA GLN A 729 10.50 -36.66 -15.14
C GLN A 729 9.55 -36.98 -16.32
N ASN A 730 8.96 -38.18 -16.34
CA ASN A 730 8.20 -38.71 -17.48
C ASN A 730 6.75 -39.13 -17.14
N ASP A 731 6.40 -39.23 -15.85
CA ASP A 731 5.09 -39.69 -15.38
C ASP A 731 4.56 -38.84 -14.22
N TYR A 732 3.26 -38.98 -13.96
CA TYR A 732 2.63 -38.56 -12.71
C TYR A 732 1.54 -39.57 -12.33
N THR A 733 1.32 -39.77 -11.03
CA THR A 733 0.20 -40.54 -10.50
C THR A 733 -0.49 -39.72 -9.41
N VAL A 734 -1.82 -39.58 -9.49
CA VAL A 734 -2.64 -38.86 -8.51
C VAL A 734 -3.38 -39.86 -7.62
N TYR A 735 -3.60 -39.52 -6.36
CA TYR A 735 -4.23 -40.33 -5.32
C TYR A 735 -5.10 -39.44 -4.40
N THR A 736 -6.09 -40.01 -3.74
CA THR A 736 -6.77 -39.36 -2.61
C THR A 736 -5.91 -39.48 -1.34
N ILE A 737 -5.73 -38.38 -0.58
CA ILE A 737 -4.90 -38.40 0.64
C ILE A 737 -5.46 -39.35 1.71
N ALA A 738 -6.78 -39.48 1.81
CA ALA A 738 -7.46 -40.34 2.79
C ALA A 738 -7.26 -41.85 2.56
N ASP A 739 -7.01 -42.29 1.31
CA ASP A 739 -6.85 -43.72 0.97
C ASP A 739 -5.65 -44.36 1.69
N PHE A 740 -4.65 -43.54 2.06
CA PHE A 740 -3.41 -43.94 2.72
C PHE A 740 -3.59 -44.32 4.20
N GLU A 741 -4.72 -44.01 4.85
CA GLU A 741 -4.97 -44.50 6.23
C GLU A 741 -5.53 -45.93 6.25
N ASN A 742 -6.32 -46.31 5.23
CA ASN A 742 -7.14 -47.53 5.26
C ASN A 742 -6.65 -48.66 4.32
N SER A 743 -5.76 -48.39 3.37
CA SER A 743 -5.42 -49.33 2.29
C SER A 743 -3.93 -49.71 2.25
N LYS A 744 -3.62 -51.01 2.11
CA LYS A 744 -2.24 -51.49 1.84
C LYS A 744 -1.67 -51.02 0.49
N LYS A 745 -2.53 -50.58 -0.44
CA LYS A 745 -2.17 -49.83 -1.65
C LYS A 745 -3.26 -48.76 -1.88
N PRO A 746 -2.93 -47.45 -1.96
CA PRO A 746 -3.90 -46.42 -2.31
C PRO A 746 -4.31 -46.53 -3.78
N ARG A 747 -5.54 -46.11 -4.12
CA ARG A 747 -6.04 -46.18 -5.51
C ARG A 747 -5.61 -44.93 -6.27
N SER A 748 -5.19 -45.10 -7.53
CA SER A 748 -4.88 -43.96 -8.40
C SER A 748 -6.14 -43.33 -8.98
N VAL A 749 -6.16 -42.00 -8.99
CA VAL A 749 -7.21 -41.15 -9.58
C VAL A 749 -6.81 -40.84 -11.03
N ARG A 750 -7.68 -41.19 -11.99
CA ARG A 750 -7.47 -40.86 -13.41
C ARG A 750 -7.85 -39.41 -13.66
N LYS A 751 -6.86 -38.54 -13.88
CA LYS A 751 -7.09 -37.13 -14.25
C LYS A 751 -7.16 -36.96 -15.77
N GLN A 752 -7.95 -35.99 -16.22
CA GLN A 752 -7.88 -35.47 -17.58
C GLN A 752 -6.65 -34.55 -17.72
N VAL A 753 -6.01 -34.60 -18.89
CA VAL A 753 -5.05 -33.56 -19.30
C VAL A 753 -5.82 -32.51 -20.08
N HIS A 754 -5.74 -31.27 -19.63
CA HIS A 754 -6.30 -30.11 -20.33
C HIS A 754 -5.19 -29.44 -21.14
N GLU A 755 -5.54 -28.76 -22.21
CA GLU A 755 -4.62 -27.90 -22.95
C GLU A 755 -5.03 -26.44 -22.78
N ILE A 756 -4.05 -25.56 -22.60
CA ILE A 756 -4.26 -24.12 -22.43
C ILE A 756 -4.32 -23.48 -23.81
N ASP A 757 -5.51 -23.03 -24.21
CA ASP A 757 -5.73 -22.47 -25.56
C ASP A 757 -4.96 -21.15 -25.82
N TRP A 758 -4.57 -20.42 -24.77
CA TRP A 758 -3.90 -19.11 -24.86
C TRP A 758 -2.37 -19.16 -24.76
N ASP A 759 -1.70 -18.15 -25.33
CA ASP A 759 -0.23 -18.04 -25.37
C ASP A 759 0.34 -16.96 -24.44
N ILE A 760 1.64 -17.04 -24.17
CA ILE A 760 2.37 -16.05 -23.33
C ILE A 760 2.29 -14.64 -23.93
N GLU A 761 2.15 -14.51 -25.24
CA GLU A 761 2.01 -13.22 -25.92
C GLU A 761 0.70 -12.52 -25.53
N GLU A 762 -0.42 -13.25 -25.48
CA GLU A 762 -1.72 -12.69 -25.11
C GLU A 762 -1.75 -12.15 -23.66
N ALA A 763 -0.94 -12.74 -22.77
CA ALA A 763 -0.74 -12.30 -21.39
C ALA A 763 0.40 -11.25 -21.21
N GLN A 764 1.03 -10.79 -22.28
CA GLN A 764 1.95 -9.65 -22.26
C GLN A 764 1.23 -8.34 -22.58
N LYS A 765 1.93 -7.20 -22.42
CA LYS A 765 1.39 -5.89 -22.74
C LYS A 765 1.40 -5.53 -24.24
N GLU A 766 2.09 -6.30 -25.09
CA GLU A 766 2.18 -6.05 -26.55
C GLU A 766 2.45 -4.58 -26.95
N GLY A 767 3.28 -3.87 -26.18
CA GLY A 767 3.62 -2.46 -26.42
C GLY A 767 2.60 -1.42 -25.88
N PHE A 768 1.45 -1.84 -25.36
CA PHE A 768 0.52 -0.95 -24.66
C PHE A 768 1.05 -0.55 -23.27
N GLU A 769 0.73 0.66 -22.81
CA GLU A 769 1.13 1.16 -21.49
C GLU A 769 0.51 0.33 -20.34
N HIS A 770 -0.75 -0.09 -20.51
CA HIS A 770 -1.61 -0.70 -19.49
C HIS A 770 -2.34 -1.91 -20.07
N PHE A 771 -2.50 -2.98 -19.28
CA PHE A 771 -3.28 -4.16 -19.68
C PHE A 771 -4.73 -3.80 -20.05
N MET A 772 -5.39 -2.96 -19.26
CA MET A 772 -6.75 -2.47 -19.57
C MET A 772 -6.83 -1.76 -20.93
N LEU A 773 -5.77 -1.07 -21.37
CA LEU A 773 -5.75 -0.42 -22.69
C LEU A 773 -5.55 -1.42 -23.83
N LYS A 774 -4.78 -2.50 -23.61
CA LYS A 774 -4.69 -3.64 -24.54
C LYS A 774 -6.06 -4.29 -24.68
N GLU A 775 -6.67 -4.63 -23.55
CA GLU A 775 -7.91 -5.41 -23.46
C GLU A 775 -9.12 -4.65 -24.03
N ILE A 776 -9.23 -3.33 -23.81
CA ILE A 776 -10.21 -2.47 -24.51
C ILE A 776 -9.97 -2.49 -26.02
N MET A 777 -8.71 -2.39 -26.46
CA MET A 777 -8.38 -2.42 -27.89
C MET A 777 -8.59 -3.80 -28.54
N GLU A 778 -8.72 -4.86 -27.75
CA GLU A 778 -9.05 -6.23 -28.17
C GLU A 778 -10.56 -6.49 -28.28
N GLU A 779 -11.45 -5.62 -27.78
CA GLU A 779 -12.90 -5.88 -27.68
C GLU A 779 -13.55 -6.34 -28.99
N GLY A 780 -13.09 -5.84 -30.14
CA GLY A 780 -13.56 -6.30 -31.46
C GLY A 780 -13.20 -7.77 -31.75
N ARG A 781 -11.96 -8.18 -31.46
CA ARG A 781 -11.52 -9.59 -31.54
C ARG A 781 -12.23 -10.43 -30.50
N ALA A 782 -12.36 -9.94 -29.26
CA ALA A 782 -13.04 -10.64 -28.17
C ALA A 782 -14.48 -11.02 -28.54
N VAL A 783 -15.24 -10.11 -29.13
CA VAL A 783 -16.60 -10.41 -29.63
C VAL A 783 -16.57 -11.37 -30.82
N ALA A 784 -15.62 -11.24 -31.76
CA ALA A 784 -15.48 -12.20 -32.86
C ALA A 784 -15.19 -13.63 -32.37
N ASP A 785 -14.33 -13.77 -31.36
CA ASP A 785 -13.98 -15.05 -30.74
C ASP A 785 -15.14 -15.61 -29.90
N SER A 786 -15.96 -14.72 -29.31
CA SER A 786 -17.23 -15.08 -28.62
C SER A 786 -18.35 -15.55 -29.55
N LEU A 787 -18.30 -15.20 -30.84
CA LEU A 787 -19.26 -15.60 -31.89
C LEU A 787 -18.82 -16.84 -32.68
N ARG A 788 -17.51 -17.15 -32.69
CA ARG A 788 -16.89 -18.17 -33.53
C ARG A 788 -17.55 -19.55 -33.31
N GLY A 789 -18.08 -20.12 -34.39
CA GLY A 789 -18.74 -21.43 -34.38
C GLY A 789 -20.10 -21.48 -33.66
N ARG A 790 -20.70 -20.32 -33.34
CA ARG A 790 -21.99 -20.22 -32.62
C ARG A 790 -23.12 -19.60 -33.45
N LEU A 791 -22.79 -19.07 -34.63
CA LEU A 791 -23.75 -18.62 -35.64
C LEU A 791 -23.70 -19.60 -36.82
N ASP A 792 -24.85 -20.16 -37.18
CA ASP A 792 -25.09 -20.89 -38.42
C ASP A 792 -25.94 -20.00 -39.31
N LEU A 793 -25.26 -19.27 -40.20
CA LEU A 793 -25.86 -18.26 -41.09
C LEU A 793 -26.59 -18.89 -42.28
N GLU A 794 -26.30 -20.15 -42.63
CA GLU A 794 -26.99 -20.87 -43.69
C GLU A 794 -28.41 -21.25 -43.25
N HIS A 795 -28.54 -21.75 -42.01
CA HIS A 795 -29.82 -22.18 -41.43
C HIS A 795 -30.46 -21.11 -40.54
N ASN A 796 -29.87 -19.91 -40.44
CA ASN A 796 -30.30 -18.80 -39.59
C ASN A 796 -30.59 -19.23 -38.14
N ARG A 797 -29.62 -19.92 -37.51
CA ARG A 797 -29.73 -20.42 -36.13
C ARG A 797 -28.50 -20.16 -35.26
N VAL A 798 -28.73 -20.02 -33.96
CA VAL A 798 -27.67 -19.99 -32.94
C VAL A 798 -27.37 -21.42 -32.52
N VAL A 799 -26.08 -21.75 -32.38
CA VAL A 799 -25.61 -23.07 -31.92
C VAL A 799 -24.74 -22.91 -30.68
N LEU A 800 -25.27 -23.29 -29.52
CA LEU A 800 -24.54 -23.28 -28.25
C LEU A 800 -24.24 -24.72 -27.80
N GLY A 801 -23.18 -25.31 -28.36
CA GLY A 801 -22.83 -26.72 -28.10
C GLY A 801 -22.66 -27.07 -26.61
N GLY A 802 -22.15 -26.15 -25.79
CA GLY A 802 -22.04 -26.30 -24.33
C GLY A 802 -23.37 -26.24 -23.56
N LEU A 803 -24.49 -25.99 -24.24
CA LEU A 803 -25.86 -26.06 -23.73
C LEU A 803 -26.71 -27.16 -24.43
N ALA A 804 -26.16 -27.87 -25.41
CA ALA A 804 -26.91 -28.86 -26.20
C ALA A 804 -27.37 -30.06 -25.36
N ASN A 805 -26.60 -30.44 -24.35
CA ASN A 805 -26.92 -31.51 -23.39
C ASN A 805 -28.11 -31.20 -22.47
N VAL A 806 -28.54 -29.93 -22.37
CA VAL A 806 -29.66 -29.47 -21.52
C VAL A 806 -30.75 -28.77 -22.33
N ALA A 807 -30.76 -28.93 -23.66
CA ALA A 807 -31.68 -28.23 -24.57
C ALA A 807 -33.17 -28.42 -24.20
N ASP A 808 -33.61 -29.65 -23.92
CA ASP A 808 -35.00 -29.95 -23.55
C ASP A 808 -35.40 -29.35 -22.19
N GLN A 809 -34.44 -29.26 -21.26
CA GLN A 809 -34.64 -28.60 -19.98
C GLN A 809 -34.74 -27.08 -20.17
N LEU A 810 -33.86 -26.49 -20.98
CA LEU A 810 -33.89 -25.06 -21.35
C LEU A 810 -35.18 -24.67 -22.09
N ALA A 811 -35.69 -25.52 -22.97
CA ALA A 811 -36.97 -25.31 -23.65
C ALA A 811 -38.13 -25.21 -22.64
N SER A 812 -38.10 -26.05 -21.60
CA SER A 812 -39.19 -26.22 -20.63
C SER A 812 -39.08 -25.37 -19.35
N ILE A 813 -38.04 -24.53 -19.19
CA ILE A 813 -37.96 -23.64 -18.01
C ILE A 813 -39.12 -22.64 -17.96
N LYS A 814 -39.53 -22.33 -16.73
CA LYS A 814 -40.56 -21.35 -16.39
C LYS A 814 -39.98 -20.00 -15.94
N ARG A 815 -38.74 -20.01 -15.44
CA ARG A 815 -38.05 -18.83 -14.89
C ARG A 815 -36.54 -19.00 -15.00
N LEU A 816 -35.81 -17.91 -15.23
CA LEU A 816 -34.36 -17.86 -15.14
C LEU A 816 -33.93 -16.92 -14.01
N ILE A 817 -33.00 -17.37 -13.16
CA ILE A 817 -32.27 -16.51 -12.22
C ILE A 817 -30.87 -16.31 -12.77
N ILE A 818 -30.43 -15.07 -12.93
CA ILE A 818 -29.04 -14.71 -13.22
C ILE A 818 -28.37 -14.32 -11.90
N THR A 819 -27.15 -14.81 -11.67
CA THR A 819 -26.35 -14.48 -10.47
C THR A 819 -24.89 -14.17 -10.80
N ALA A 820 -24.40 -13.05 -10.29
CA ALA A 820 -23.07 -12.50 -10.57
C ALA A 820 -22.68 -11.40 -9.57
N CYS A 821 -21.46 -10.87 -9.68
CA CYS A 821 -20.97 -9.74 -8.89
C CYS A 821 -20.23 -8.71 -9.77
N GLY A 822 -20.33 -7.42 -9.42
CA GLY A 822 -19.64 -6.33 -10.13
C GLY A 822 -20.09 -6.17 -11.59
N THR A 823 -19.15 -5.87 -12.48
CA THR A 823 -19.39 -5.78 -13.94
C THR A 823 -20.16 -6.97 -14.53
N ALA A 824 -19.96 -8.18 -14.01
CA ALA A 824 -20.70 -9.37 -14.47
C ALA A 824 -22.19 -9.34 -14.09
N SER A 825 -22.60 -8.65 -13.01
CA SER A 825 -24.03 -8.45 -12.72
C SER A 825 -24.66 -7.33 -13.54
N TYR A 826 -23.87 -6.37 -14.05
CA TYR A 826 -24.38 -5.44 -15.08
C TYR A 826 -24.51 -6.11 -16.45
N ALA A 827 -23.64 -7.06 -16.81
CA ALA A 827 -23.90 -7.93 -17.94
C ALA A 827 -25.18 -8.75 -17.72
N GLY A 828 -25.37 -9.31 -16.51
CA GLY A 828 -26.61 -9.98 -16.13
C GLY A 828 -27.87 -9.09 -16.22
N LEU A 829 -27.77 -7.81 -15.91
CA LEU A 829 -28.88 -6.83 -16.04
C LEU A 829 -29.26 -6.57 -17.50
N PHE A 830 -28.29 -6.52 -18.41
CA PHE A 830 -28.57 -6.52 -19.85
C PHE A 830 -29.24 -7.84 -20.26
N GLY A 831 -28.69 -8.96 -19.77
CA GLY A 831 -29.19 -10.30 -20.03
C GLY A 831 -30.65 -10.51 -19.62
N SER A 832 -31.10 -9.96 -18.49
CA SER A 832 -32.50 -10.11 -18.05
C SER A 832 -33.48 -9.47 -19.04
N TYR A 833 -33.24 -8.22 -19.47
CA TYR A 833 -34.10 -7.58 -20.48
C TYR A 833 -34.09 -8.33 -21.82
N VAL A 834 -32.91 -8.74 -22.30
CA VAL A 834 -32.77 -9.36 -23.62
C VAL A 834 -33.32 -10.78 -23.66
N ILE A 835 -33.12 -11.58 -22.61
CA ILE A 835 -33.68 -12.95 -22.52
C ILE A 835 -35.19 -12.90 -22.30
N GLU A 836 -35.70 -11.99 -21.46
CA GLU A 836 -37.15 -11.87 -21.21
C GLU A 836 -37.92 -11.49 -22.48
N GLU A 837 -37.46 -10.47 -23.23
CA GLU A 837 -38.12 -10.02 -24.46
C GLU A 837 -37.99 -11.00 -25.63
N ILE A 838 -36.83 -11.63 -25.83
CA ILE A 838 -36.59 -12.53 -26.98
C ILE A 838 -37.14 -13.94 -26.71
N ALA A 839 -36.90 -14.52 -25.53
CA ALA A 839 -37.33 -15.89 -25.22
C ALA A 839 -38.72 -16.00 -24.59
N GLY A 840 -39.25 -14.91 -24.01
CA GLY A 840 -40.53 -14.92 -23.30
C GLY A 840 -40.50 -15.81 -22.06
N ILE A 841 -39.58 -15.51 -21.14
CA ILE A 841 -39.37 -16.19 -19.85
C ILE A 841 -39.06 -15.10 -18.82
N PRO A 842 -39.72 -15.07 -17.64
CA PRO A 842 -39.35 -14.17 -16.54
C PRO A 842 -37.88 -14.34 -16.11
N VAL A 843 -37.13 -13.24 -16.04
CA VAL A 843 -35.71 -13.26 -15.64
C VAL A 843 -35.43 -12.37 -14.44
N GLU A 844 -34.99 -12.98 -13.34
CA GLU A 844 -34.55 -12.26 -12.14
C GLU A 844 -33.02 -12.13 -12.10
N LEU A 845 -32.49 -10.94 -11.84
CA LEU A 845 -31.08 -10.74 -11.49
C LEU A 845 -30.92 -10.64 -9.97
N HIS A 846 -30.04 -11.49 -9.40
CA HIS A 846 -29.62 -11.36 -8.00
C HIS A 846 -28.10 -11.20 -7.91
N ILE A 847 -27.65 -10.28 -7.05
CA ILE A 847 -26.23 -10.15 -6.72
C ILE A 847 -25.81 -11.40 -5.92
N GLY A 848 -24.65 -11.97 -6.25
CA GLY A 848 -24.20 -13.25 -5.68
C GLY A 848 -24.13 -13.26 -4.15
N SER A 849 -23.69 -12.15 -3.52
CA SER A 849 -23.68 -12.00 -2.06
C SER A 849 -25.07 -12.16 -1.46
N GLU A 850 -26.08 -11.52 -2.06
CA GLU A 850 -27.45 -11.51 -1.55
C GLU A 850 -28.15 -12.85 -1.80
N LEU A 851 -27.92 -13.48 -2.95
CA LEU A 851 -28.45 -14.81 -3.27
C LEU A 851 -27.83 -15.91 -2.38
N ARG A 852 -26.62 -15.68 -1.87
CA ARG A 852 -25.96 -16.54 -0.89
C ARG A 852 -26.52 -16.34 0.53
N THR A 853 -26.76 -15.10 0.97
CA THR A 853 -27.11 -14.78 2.37
C THR A 853 -28.59 -14.90 2.70
N ARG A 854 -29.51 -14.47 1.80
CA ARG A 854 -30.96 -14.46 2.07
C ARG A 854 -31.61 -15.82 1.83
N GLU A 855 -32.82 -16.03 2.33
CA GLU A 855 -33.61 -17.20 1.90
C GLU A 855 -34.23 -16.95 0.52
N ALA A 856 -33.78 -17.71 -0.47
CA ALA A 856 -34.18 -17.57 -1.87
C ALA A 856 -35.12 -18.71 -2.27
N VAL A 857 -36.26 -18.37 -2.87
CA VAL A 857 -37.30 -19.34 -3.25
C VAL A 857 -36.95 -19.98 -4.60
N PHE A 858 -36.62 -21.28 -4.56
CA PHE A 858 -36.24 -22.08 -5.72
C PHE A 858 -37.39 -23.00 -6.15
N GLU A 859 -38.27 -22.49 -7.02
CA GLU A 859 -39.39 -23.24 -7.58
C GLU A 859 -38.97 -24.22 -8.68
N LYS A 860 -39.68 -25.34 -8.81
CA LYS A 860 -39.47 -26.35 -9.86
C LYS A 860 -39.66 -25.74 -11.26
N GLY A 861 -38.67 -25.93 -12.13
CA GLY A 861 -38.62 -25.30 -13.46
C GLY A 861 -37.93 -23.94 -13.48
N THR A 862 -37.27 -23.54 -12.39
CA THR A 862 -36.28 -22.45 -12.38
C THR A 862 -34.91 -22.98 -12.85
N ALA A 863 -34.20 -22.23 -13.69
CA ALA A 863 -32.76 -22.44 -13.93
C ALA A 863 -31.94 -21.29 -13.32
N VAL A 864 -30.67 -21.53 -13.02
CA VAL A 864 -29.74 -20.55 -12.43
C VAL A 864 -28.51 -20.38 -13.32
N LEU A 865 -28.31 -19.16 -13.85
CA LEU A 865 -27.19 -18.76 -14.71
C LEU A 865 -26.17 -17.95 -13.92
N ALA A 866 -25.01 -18.57 -13.65
CA ALA A 866 -23.88 -17.93 -13.01
C ALA A 866 -22.97 -17.23 -14.03
N ILE A 867 -22.64 -15.96 -13.80
CA ILE A 867 -21.70 -15.20 -14.65
C ILE A 867 -20.49 -14.79 -13.81
N SER A 868 -19.30 -15.28 -14.19
CA SER A 868 -18.04 -14.96 -13.54
C SER A 868 -16.88 -15.07 -14.53
N GLN A 869 -16.11 -14.00 -14.73
CA GLN A 869 -14.94 -14.03 -15.61
C GLN A 869 -13.96 -15.14 -15.19
N SER A 870 -13.63 -15.21 -13.90
CA SER A 870 -12.64 -16.17 -13.39
C SER A 870 -13.19 -17.58 -13.19
N GLY A 871 -14.52 -17.71 -13.01
CA GLY A 871 -15.16 -18.95 -12.59
C GLY A 871 -14.84 -19.36 -11.14
N GLU A 872 -14.23 -18.47 -10.35
CA GLU A 872 -13.81 -18.70 -8.96
C GLU A 872 -14.45 -17.69 -7.97
N THR A 873 -15.43 -16.89 -8.41
CA THR A 873 -16.12 -15.90 -7.56
C THR A 873 -16.95 -16.61 -6.49
N ILE A 874 -16.46 -16.63 -5.24
CA ILE A 874 -17.00 -17.49 -4.17
C ILE A 874 -18.50 -17.32 -3.91
N ASP A 875 -19.04 -16.10 -3.93
CA ASP A 875 -20.48 -15.88 -3.69
C ASP A 875 -21.34 -16.38 -4.86
N THR A 876 -20.83 -16.27 -6.09
CA THR A 876 -21.46 -16.82 -7.29
C THR A 876 -21.39 -18.36 -7.29
N LEU A 877 -20.26 -18.93 -6.86
CA LEU A 877 -20.06 -20.38 -6.72
C LEU A 877 -20.97 -20.97 -5.64
N GLU A 878 -21.10 -20.33 -4.47
CA GLU A 878 -22.02 -20.79 -3.43
C GLU A 878 -23.49 -20.68 -3.87
N ALA A 879 -23.84 -19.70 -4.70
CA ALA A 879 -25.16 -19.65 -5.34
C ALA A 879 -25.40 -20.84 -6.30
N VAL A 880 -24.42 -21.22 -7.13
CA VAL A 880 -24.48 -22.45 -7.95
C VAL A 880 -24.65 -23.69 -7.08
N ARG A 881 -23.82 -23.85 -6.05
CA ARG A 881 -23.90 -24.97 -5.09
C ARG A 881 -25.24 -25.03 -4.37
N ARG A 882 -25.87 -23.90 -4.09
CA ARG A 882 -27.19 -23.83 -3.46
C ARG A 882 -28.31 -24.21 -4.43
N ALA A 883 -28.25 -23.71 -5.67
CA ALA A 883 -29.19 -24.06 -6.73
C ALA A 883 -29.13 -25.56 -7.07
N LYS A 884 -27.92 -26.13 -7.16
CA LYS A 884 -27.69 -27.56 -7.41
C LYS A 884 -28.17 -28.43 -6.24
N ARG A 885 -27.97 -27.99 -4.99
CA ARG A 885 -28.58 -28.62 -3.79
C ARG A 885 -30.11 -28.56 -3.79
N ALA A 886 -30.72 -27.57 -4.44
CA ALA A 886 -32.16 -27.47 -4.62
C ALA A 886 -32.69 -28.24 -5.86
N GLY A 887 -31.82 -28.95 -6.60
CA GLY A 887 -32.19 -29.70 -7.79
C GLY A 887 -32.56 -28.85 -9.00
N LEU A 888 -32.09 -27.60 -9.07
CA LEU A 888 -32.27 -26.73 -10.24
C LEU A 888 -31.20 -26.97 -11.29
N LEU A 889 -31.54 -26.73 -12.56
CA LEU A 889 -30.57 -26.65 -13.66
C LEU A 889 -29.62 -25.48 -13.43
N THR A 890 -28.31 -25.75 -13.40
CA THR A 890 -27.26 -24.75 -13.21
C THR A 890 -26.44 -24.55 -14.48
N LEU A 891 -26.25 -23.28 -14.85
CA LEU A 891 -25.63 -22.85 -16.10
C LEU A 891 -24.47 -21.88 -15.80
N GLY A 892 -23.37 -21.94 -16.56
CA GLY A 892 -22.22 -21.05 -16.38
C GLY A 892 -21.85 -20.21 -17.61
N ILE A 893 -21.58 -18.91 -17.42
CA ILE A 893 -20.81 -18.08 -18.35
C ILE A 893 -19.48 -17.73 -17.68
N VAL A 894 -18.39 -18.27 -18.22
CA VAL A 894 -17.04 -18.24 -17.62
C VAL A 894 -15.97 -17.98 -18.67
N ASN A 895 -14.84 -17.37 -18.32
CA ASN A 895 -13.72 -17.21 -19.26
C ASN A 895 -12.63 -18.28 -19.07
N VAL A 896 -12.35 -18.66 -17.82
CA VAL A 896 -11.32 -19.65 -17.51
C VAL A 896 -11.84 -21.08 -17.73
N VAL A 897 -11.27 -21.77 -18.72
CA VAL A 897 -11.52 -23.19 -19.01
C VAL A 897 -11.18 -24.04 -17.78
N GLY A 898 -12.11 -24.92 -17.38
CA GLY A 898 -11.92 -25.82 -16.25
C GLY A 898 -11.94 -25.16 -14.86
N SER A 899 -12.34 -23.89 -14.74
CA SER A 899 -12.59 -23.21 -13.45
C SER A 899 -13.69 -23.88 -12.63
N THR A 900 -13.73 -23.63 -11.32
CA THR A 900 -14.60 -24.36 -10.38
C THR A 900 -16.09 -24.20 -10.71
N ILE A 901 -16.57 -22.99 -11.04
CA ILE A 901 -17.94 -22.80 -11.55
C ILE A 901 -18.19 -23.62 -12.83
N ALA A 902 -17.22 -23.68 -13.75
CA ALA A 902 -17.33 -24.46 -14.98
C ALA A 902 -17.36 -25.98 -14.75
N ARG A 903 -16.74 -26.48 -13.67
CA ARG A 903 -16.79 -27.90 -13.26
C ARG A 903 -18.07 -28.24 -12.46
N GLU A 904 -18.65 -27.27 -11.76
CA GLU A 904 -19.81 -27.49 -10.89
C GLU A 904 -21.17 -27.20 -11.55
N THR A 905 -21.26 -26.37 -12.59
CA THR A 905 -22.49 -26.19 -13.40
C THR A 905 -22.79 -27.40 -14.29
N ASP A 906 -24.05 -27.61 -14.65
CA ASP A 906 -24.50 -28.74 -15.48
C ASP A 906 -24.28 -28.52 -17.00
N ALA A 907 -24.20 -27.24 -17.40
CA ALA A 907 -23.95 -26.78 -18.77
C ALA A 907 -23.37 -25.36 -18.77
N GLY A 908 -22.86 -24.86 -19.90
CA GLY A 908 -22.35 -23.49 -19.95
C GLY A 908 -21.80 -23.01 -21.30
N VAL A 909 -21.38 -21.75 -21.34
CA VAL A 909 -20.79 -21.09 -22.52
C VAL A 909 -19.54 -20.32 -22.11
N TYR A 910 -18.40 -20.62 -22.75
CA TYR A 910 -17.15 -19.92 -22.50
C TYR A 910 -17.08 -18.57 -23.23
N ASN A 911 -16.48 -17.56 -22.58
CA ASN A 911 -16.20 -16.25 -23.19
C ASN A 911 -15.15 -16.34 -24.33
N HIS A 912 -14.10 -17.15 -24.15
CA HIS A 912 -12.97 -17.28 -25.09
C HIS A 912 -12.25 -15.96 -25.45
N VAL A 913 -12.23 -14.96 -24.57
CA VAL A 913 -11.60 -13.65 -24.83
C VAL A 913 -10.09 -13.61 -24.55
N GLY A 914 -9.45 -14.78 -24.45
CA GLY A 914 -8.09 -14.93 -23.90
C GLY A 914 -8.01 -14.52 -22.41
N PRO A 915 -6.80 -14.43 -21.83
CA PRO A 915 -6.63 -13.93 -20.47
C PRO A 915 -7.05 -12.46 -20.35
N GLU A 916 -7.72 -12.08 -19.25
CA GLU A 916 -7.94 -10.68 -18.86
C GLU A 916 -7.09 -10.42 -17.60
N ILE A 917 -6.20 -9.43 -17.67
CA ILE A 917 -5.15 -9.14 -16.69
C ILE A 917 -5.43 -7.79 -15.99
N ALA A 918 -6.26 -6.91 -16.55
CA ALA A 918 -6.74 -5.74 -15.84
C ALA A 918 -7.67 -6.10 -14.66
N VAL A 919 -7.55 -5.34 -13.57
CA VAL A 919 -8.44 -5.47 -12.39
C VAL A 919 -9.87 -5.04 -12.73
N ALA A 920 -10.02 -4.00 -13.54
CA ALA A 920 -11.31 -3.57 -14.08
C ALA A 920 -11.57 -4.34 -15.38
N SER A 921 -12.51 -5.28 -15.35
CA SER A 921 -12.92 -6.09 -16.51
C SER A 921 -13.45 -5.22 -17.66
N THR A 922 -13.19 -5.63 -18.91
CA THR A 922 -13.50 -4.87 -20.14
C THR A 922 -13.96 -5.82 -21.26
N LYS A 923 -13.03 -6.52 -21.93
CA LYS A 923 -13.35 -7.46 -23.00
C LYS A 923 -14.25 -8.63 -22.57
N ALA A 924 -14.15 -9.07 -21.31
CA ALA A 924 -15.05 -10.10 -20.80
C ALA A 924 -16.50 -9.59 -20.63
N TYR A 925 -16.73 -8.28 -20.39
CA TYR A 925 -18.07 -7.70 -20.31
C TYR A 925 -18.78 -7.73 -21.68
N VAL A 926 -18.15 -7.22 -22.74
CA VAL A 926 -18.75 -7.21 -24.09
C VAL A 926 -18.96 -8.62 -24.65
N SER A 927 -18.10 -9.58 -24.28
CA SER A 927 -18.33 -11.01 -24.51
C SER A 927 -19.56 -11.53 -23.79
N GLN A 928 -19.74 -11.20 -22.50
CA GLN A 928 -20.92 -11.61 -21.74
C GLN A 928 -22.21 -11.03 -22.32
N LEU A 929 -22.23 -9.77 -22.76
CA LEU A 929 -23.38 -9.20 -23.48
C LEU A 929 -23.71 -10.02 -24.74
N THR A 930 -22.68 -10.29 -25.56
CA THR A 930 -22.80 -11.07 -26.79
C THR A 930 -23.36 -12.47 -26.52
N ILE A 931 -22.81 -13.18 -25.53
CA ILE A 931 -23.21 -14.54 -25.17
C ILE A 931 -24.62 -14.57 -24.57
N LEU A 932 -25.02 -13.57 -23.78
CA LEU A 932 -26.39 -13.45 -23.27
C LEU A 932 -27.40 -13.23 -24.41
N THR A 933 -27.04 -12.47 -25.44
CA THR A 933 -27.86 -12.34 -26.66
C THR A 933 -27.95 -13.66 -27.43
N LEU A 934 -26.86 -14.42 -27.56
CA LEU A 934 -26.89 -15.76 -28.16
C LEU A 934 -27.76 -16.72 -27.34
N ILE A 935 -27.68 -16.70 -26.01
CA ILE A 935 -28.51 -17.52 -25.12
C ILE A 935 -30.00 -17.16 -25.26
N ALA A 936 -30.33 -15.87 -25.32
CA ALA A 936 -31.69 -15.39 -25.54
C ALA A 936 -32.29 -15.95 -26.85
N LEU A 937 -31.53 -15.85 -27.95
CA LEU A 937 -31.93 -16.38 -29.26
C LEU A 937 -32.04 -17.92 -29.25
N TYR A 938 -31.06 -18.62 -28.66
CA TYR A 938 -31.04 -20.08 -28.58
C TYR A 938 -32.25 -20.62 -27.81
N ILE A 939 -32.57 -20.05 -26.65
CA ILE A 939 -33.75 -20.45 -25.86
C ILE A 939 -35.05 -20.07 -26.59
N ALA A 940 -35.09 -18.95 -27.32
CA ALA A 940 -36.24 -18.58 -28.15
C ALA A 940 -36.47 -19.59 -29.30
N GLN A 941 -35.41 -20.07 -29.95
CA GLN A 941 -35.49 -21.11 -30.99
C GLN A 941 -35.96 -22.45 -30.41
N LEU A 942 -35.43 -22.86 -29.25
CA LEU A 942 -35.91 -24.06 -28.53
C LEU A 942 -37.39 -23.98 -28.11
N ARG A 943 -37.96 -22.77 -28.03
CA ARG A 943 -39.37 -22.50 -27.69
C ARG A 943 -40.23 -22.10 -28.90
N GLY A 944 -39.72 -22.28 -30.12
CA GLY A 944 -40.46 -22.02 -31.36
C GLY A 944 -40.86 -20.55 -31.60
N LYS A 945 -40.24 -19.60 -30.89
CA LYS A 945 -40.52 -18.17 -31.02
C LYS A 945 -40.17 -17.70 -32.43
N GLN A 946 -41.05 -16.90 -33.03
CA GLN A 946 -40.83 -16.31 -34.35
C GLN A 946 -40.17 -14.94 -34.21
N HIS A 947 -38.99 -14.79 -34.80
CA HIS A 947 -38.19 -13.56 -34.88
C HIS A 947 -37.51 -13.50 -36.25
N ASP A 948 -37.07 -12.31 -36.69
CA ASP A 948 -36.19 -12.20 -37.85
C ASP A 948 -34.74 -12.57 -37.47
N TYR A 949 -34.52 -13.87 -37.29
CA TYR A 949 -33.21 -14.44 -36.94
C TYR A 949 -32.14 -14.08 -37.97
N ALA A 950 -32.49 -13.98 -39.26
CA ALA A 950 -31.55 -13.66 -40.34
C ALA A 950 -30.99 -12.23 -40.20
N THR A 951 -31.86 -11.24 -40.04
CA THR A 951 -31.46 -9.84 -39.82
C THR A 951 -30.71 -9.68 -38.50
N ILE A 952 -31.18 -10.32 -37.41
CA ILE A 952 -30.51 -10.27 -36.10
C ILE A 952 -29.09 -10.84 -36.18
N MET A 953 -28.89 -12.01 -36.79
CA MET A 953 -27.56 -12.64 -36.90
C MET A 953 -26.62 -11.83 -37.77
N LYS A 954 -27.10 -11.27 -38.88
CA LYS A 954 -26.33 -10.36 -39.75
C LYS A 954 -25.87 -9.09 -39.02
N HIS A 955 -26.67 -8.57 -38.08
CA HIS A 955 -26.25 -7.46 -37.23
C HIS A 955 -25.23 -7.89 -36.16
N ILE A 956 -25.40 -9.06 -35.55
CA ILE A 956 -24.47 -9.62 -34.56
C ILE A 956 -23.09 -9.92 -35.20
N GLU A 957 -23.05 -10.54 -36.38
CA GLU A 957 -21.82 -10.81 -37.14
C GLU A 957 -21.03 -9.52 -37.46
N ALA A 958 -21.74 -8.40 -37.64
CA ALA A 958 -21.12 -7.11 -37.92
C ALA A 958 -20.50 -6.42 -36.68
N LEU A 959 -20.83 -6.83 -35.45
CA LEU A 959 -20.42 -6.14 -34.21
C LEU A 959 -18.89 -5.97 -34.07
N PRO A 960 -18.03 -6.98 -34.32
CA PRO A 960 -16.57 -6.83 -34.26
C PRO A 960 -16.04 -5.62 -35.05
N ARG A 961 -16.51 -5.47 -36.30
CA ARG A 961 -16.10 -4.40 -37.21
C ARG A 961 -16.62 -3.02 -36.77
N GLN A 962 -17.79 -2.99 -36.11
CA GLN A 962 -18.35 -1.76 -35.54
C GLN A 962 -17.56 -1.32 -34.29
N ILE A 963 -17.22 -2.26 -33.40
CA ILE A 963 -16.39 -2.01 -32.21
C ILE A 963 -15.00 -1.48 -32.63
N GLU A 964 -14.33 -2.11 -33.59
CA GLU A 964 -13.08 -1.58 -34.16
C GLU A 964 -13.21 -0.14 -34.68
N LYS A 965 -14.31 0.19 -35.36
CA LYS A 965 -14.57 1.54 -35.90
C LYS A 965 -14.75 2.58 -34.78
N ILE A 966 -15.19 2.18 -33.59
CA ILE A 966 -15.23 3.02 -32.39
C ILE A 966 -13.83 3.13 -31.77
N LEU A 967 -13.13 2.01 -31.56
CA LEU A 967 -11.79 1.96 -30.95
C LEU A 967 -10.73 2.76 -31.73
N ARG A 968 -10.82 2.79 -33.07
CA ARG A 968 -9.97 3.64 -33.93
C ARG A 968 -10.07 5.14 -33.59
N GLN A 969 -11.14 5.58 -32.91
CA GLN A 969 -11.34 6.98 -32.50
C GLN A 969 -10.71 7.31 -31.12
N LYS A 970 -9.93 6.39 -30.51
CA LYS A 970 -9.35 6.55 -29.15
C LYS A 970 -8.73 7.91 -28.86
N GLY A 971 -8.01 8.52 -29.80
CA GLY A 971 -7.40 9.85 -29.62
C GLY A 971 -8.42 10.99 -29.54
N ALA A 972 -9.53 10.90 -30.29
CA ALA A 972 -10.63 11.86 -30.20
C ALA A 972 -11.43 11.67 -28.90
N ILE A 973 -11.65 10.42 -28.47
CA ILE A 973 -12.27 10.09 -27.19
C ILE A 973 -11.41 10.62 -26.02
N GLN A 974 -10.10 10.37 -26.04
CA GLN A 974 -9.15 10.88 -25.05
C GLN A 974 -9.14 12.41 -24.99
N LYS A 975 -9.13 13.10 -26.15
CA LYS A 975 -9.19 14.57 -26.22
C LYS A 975 -10.52 15.12 -25.69
N ARG A 976 -11.65 14.42 -25.88
CA ARG A 976 -12.93 14.78 -25.25
C ARG A 976 -12.88 14.54 -23.74
N ALA A 977 -12.37 13.40 -23.27
CA ALA A 977 -12.25 13.06 -21.85
C ALA A 977 -11.38 14.07 -21.07
N GLN A 978 -10.34 14.63 -21.69
CA GLN A 978 -9.51 15.70 -21.10
C GLN A 978 -10.31 16.97 -20.73
N ASN A 979 -11.42 17.26 -21.41
CA ASN A 979 -12.30 18.37 -21.05
C ASN A 979 -13.06 18.10 -19.74
N TYR A 980 -13.35 16.82 -19.45
CA TYR A 980 -14.18 16.40 -18.32
C TYR A 980 -13.36 15.86 -17.13
N SER A 981 -12.05 15.66 -17.26
CA SER A 981 -11.17 15.09 -16.21
C SER A 981 -11.03 15.93 -14.92
N LYS A 982 -11.58 17.15 -14.90
CA LYS A 982 -11.59 18.05 -13.73
C LYS A 982 -12.84 17.90 -12.85
N PHE A 983 -13.92 17.33 -13.38
CA PHE A 983 -15.16 17.14 -12.63
C PHE A 983 -15.05 15.92 -11.72
N ARG A 984 -15.74 15.96 -10.57
CA ARG A 984 -15.56 14.99 -9.47
C ARG A 984 -16.77 14.10 -9.21
N ASN A 985 -17.91 14.52 -9.74
CA ASN A 985 -19.17 13.80 -9.74
C ASN A 985 -19.60 13.66 -11.21
N PHE A 986 -20.18 12.53 -11.60
CA PHE A 986 -20.75 12.30 -12.93
C PHE A 986 -22.07 11.55 -12.78
N PHE A 987 -23.02 11.83 -13.65
CA PHE A 987 -24.16 10.92 -13.88
C PHE A 987 -23.97 10.18 -15.20
N TYR A 988 -24.32 8.90 -15.20
CA TYR A 988 -24.53 8.08 -16.39
C TYR A 988 -26.01 7.76 -16.49
N ILE A 989 -26.62 8.05 -17.64
CA ILE A 989 -28.05 7.86 -17.85
C ILE A 989 -28.27 7.00 -19.08
N GLY A 990 -29.08 5.95 -18.93
CA GLY A 990 -29.49 5.08 -20.02
C GLY A 990 -30.94 4.64 -19.86
N ARG A 991 -31.50 4.01 -20.90
CA ARG A 991 -32.85 3.46 -20.91
C ARG A 991 -32.84 2.04 -21.47
N LYS A 992 -33.77 1.19 -21.02
CA LYS A 992 -33.86 -0.21 -21.45
C LYS A 992 -32.51 -0.92 -21.28
N TYR A 993 -32.01 -1.61 -22.31
CA TYR A 993 -30.69 -2.27 -22.33
C TYR A 993 -29.54 -1.33 -21.92
N ASN A 994 -29.61 -0.05 -22.33
CA ASN A 994 -28.57 0.96 -22.05
C ASN A 994 -28.47 1.35 -20.57
N VAL A 995 -29.41 0.93 -19.70
CA VAL A 995 -29.28 1.07 -18.24
C VAL A 995 -28.09 0.25 -17.72
N ALA A 996 -27.88 -0.96 -18.24
CA ALA A 996 -26.71 -1.77 -17.89
C ALA A 996 -25.40 -1.10 -18.32
N THR A 997 -25.37 -0.50 -19.50
CA THR A 997 -24.23 0.27 -20.02
C THR A 997 -23.98 1.55 -19.22
N ALA A 998 -25.03 2.19 -18.68
CA ALA A 998 -24.90 3.32 -17.77
C ALA A 998 -24.25 2.90 -16.43
N TYR A 999 -24.71 1.80 -15.83
CA TYR A 999 -24.10 1.25 -14.62
C TYR A 999 -22.65 0.82 -14.83
N GLU A 1000 -22.32 0.16 -15.95
CA GLU A 1000 -20.94 -0.23 -16.26
C GLU A 1000 -20.06 1.00 -16.52
N GLY A 1001 -20.52 1.98 -17.31
CA GLY A 1001 -19.79 3.24 -17.53
C GLY A 1001 -19.49 3.98 -16.22
N ALA A 1002 -20.44 3.99 -15.29
CA ALA A 1002 -20.25 4.54 -13.96
C ALA A 1002 -19.29 3.69 -13.09
N ILE A 1003 -19.36 2.35 -13.10
CA ILE A 1003 -18.44 1.54 -12.28
C ILE A 1003 -17.01 1.60 -12.81
N LYS A 1004 -16.78 1.57 -14.14
CA LYS A 1004 -15.44 1.81 -14.71
C LYS A 1004 -14.88 3.15 -14.27
N LEU A 1005 -15.67 4.23 -14.33
CA LEU A 1005 -15.19 5.55 -13.93
C LEU A 1005 -14.93 5.63 -12.40
N LYS A 1006 -15.74 4.98 -11.56
CA LYS A 1006 -15.45 4.80 -10.12
C LYS A 1006 -14.11 4.05 -9.90
N GLU A 1007 -13.96 2.87 -10.50
CA GLU A 1007 -12.84 1.93 -10.30
C GLU A 1007 -11.49 2.53 -10.68
N ILE A 1008 -11.39 3.18 -11.84
CA ILE A 1008 -10.10 3.53 -12.45
C ILE A 1008 -9.70 5.01 -12.26
N SER A 1009 -10.64 5.87 -11.85
CA SER A 1009 -10.38 7.31 -11.68
C SER A 1009 -10.81 7.87 -10.32
N TYR A 1010 -11.52 7.09 -9.51
CA TYR A 1010 -12.03 7.47 -8.18
C TYR A 1010 -12.99 8.69 -8.20
N ILE A 1011 -13.51 9.04 -9.38
CA ILE A 1011 -14.59 9.99 -9.59
C ILE A 1011 -15.89 9.38 -9.07
N HIS A 1012 -16.74 10.21 -8.45
CA HIS A 1012 -18.06 9.79 -7.99
C HIS A 1012 -19.04 9.73 -9.16
N ALA A 1013 -18.93 8.69 -9.97
CA ALA A 1013 -19.83 8.42 -11.08
C ALA A 1013 -21.00 7.56 -10.59
N GLU A 1014 -22.22 8.07 -10.69
CA GLU A 1014 -23.46 7.36 -10.36
C GLU A 1014 -24.28 7.10 -11.64
N ALA A 1015 -25.17 6.11 -11.62
CA ALA A 1015 -25.95 5.73 -12.78
C ALA A 1015 -27.43 5.53 -12.44
N TYR A 1016 -28.30 6.01 -13.33
CA TYR A 1016 -29.75 6.01 -13.16
C TYR A 1016 -30.47 5.58 -14.45
N PRO A 1017 -31.60 4.86 -14.35
CA PRO A 1017 -32.55 4.74 -15.44
C PRO A 1017 -33.10 6.13 -15.79
N ALA A 1018 -33.24 6.45 -17.09
CA ALA A 1018 -33.62 7.78 -17.55
C ALA A 1018 -34.97 8.30 -17.01
N GLY A 1019 -35.92 7.39 -16.71
CA GLY A 1019 -37.20 7.75 -16.09
C GLY A 1019 -37.06 8.24 -14.65
N GLU A 1020 -36.20 7.58 -13.86
CA GLU A 1020 -36.04 7.81 -12.42
C GLU A 1020 -35.50 9.19 -12.08
N MET A 1021 -34.85 9.88 -13.04
CA MET A 1021 -34.32 11.23 -12.86
C MET A 1021 -35.35 12.17 -12.22
N LYS A 1022 -36.60 12.16 -12.68
CA LYS A 1022 -37.67 13.04 -12.16
C LYS A 1022 -38.10 12.73 -10.72
N HIS A 1023 -37.74 11.57 -10.19
CA HIS A 1023 -38.16 11.08 -8.87
C HIS A 1023 -37.15 11.37 -7.76
N GLY A 1024 -36.15 12.22 -8.03
CA GLY A 1024 -35.17 12.71 -7.05
C GLY A 1024 -33.84 13.15 -7.66
N PRO A 1025 -33.13 12.28 -8.42
CA PRO A 1025 -31.78 12.55 -8.91
C PRO A 1025 -31.61 13.83 -9.74
N ILE A 1026 -32.66 14.28 -10.44
CA ILE A 1026 -32.63 15.54 -11.22
C ILE A 1026 -32.32 16.77 -10.35
N ALA A 1027 -32.62 16.74 -9.04
CA ALA A 1027 -32.30 17.81 -8.11
C ALA A 1027 -30.80 18.01 -7.86
N LEU A 1028 -29.95 17.06 -8.29
CA LEU A 1028 -28.50 17.15 -8.22
C LEU A 1028 -27.85 17.71 -9.50
N LEU A 1029 -28.62 17.89 -10.59
CA LEU A 1029 -28.09 18.42 -11.85
C LEU A 1029 -27.75 19.91 -11.73
N ASP A 1030 -26.45 20.23 -11.86
CA ASP A 1030 -25.96 21.60 -12.00
C ASP A 1030 -24.82 21.69 -13.05
N LYS A 1031 -24.24 22.89 -13.22
CA LYS A 1031 -23.13 23.13 -14.16
C LYS A 1031 -21.80 22.44 -13.76
N SER A 1032 -21.76 21.76 -12.62
CA SER A 1032 -20.62 21.01 -12.08
C SER A 1032 -20.81 19.49 -12.10
N LEU A 1033 -21.96 19.00 -12.57
CA LEU A 1033 -22.28 17.57 -12.72
C LEU A 1033 -22.43 17.17 -14.20
N PRO A 1034 -21.33 16.81 -14.90
CA PRO A 1034 -21.41 16.23 -16.23
C PRO A 1034 -22.31 14.99 -16.24
N THR A 1035 -23.17 14.93 -17.24
CA THR A 1035 -24.11 13.82 -17.45
C THR A 1035 -23.80 13.17 -18.79
N VAL A 1036 -23.40 11.89 -18.74
CA VAL A 1036 -23.18 11.04 -19.90
C VAL A 1036 -24.49 10.33 -20.21
N VAL A 1037 -25.17 10.75 -21.27
CA VAL A 1037 -26.42 10.12 -21.72
C VAL A 1037 -26.12 9.13 -22.83
N ILE A 1038 -26.59 7.90 -22.67
CA ILE A 1038 -26.53 6.83 -23.67
C ILE A 1038 -27.88 6.82 -24.38
N ALA A 1039 -27.95 7.49 -25.52
CA ALA A 1039 -29.16 7.65 -26.32
C ALA A 1039 -28.90 7.22 -27.79
N PRO A 1040 -29.07 5.93 -28.12
CA PRO A 1040 -29.27 5.49 -29.49
C PRO A 1040 -30.68 5.89 -29.98
N ASN A 1041 -30.96 5.69 -31.27
CA ASN A 1041 -32.24 6.05 -31.90
C ASN A 1041 -33.41 5.11 -31.52
N ASP A 1042 -33.26 4.28 -30.49
CA ASP A 1042 -34.19 3.22 -30.06
C ASP A 1042 -34.78 3.45 -28.65
N SER A 1043 -34.45 4.58 -28.01
CA SER A 1043 -34.53 4.81 -26.56
C SER A 1043 -35.39 6.00 -26.15
#